data_AF-A0A9P6N1E3-F1
#
_entry.id   AF-A0A9P6N1E3-F1
#
_cell.length_a   1.000
_cell.length_b   1.000
_cell.length_c   1.000
_cell.angle_alpha   90.00
_cell.angle_beta   90.00
_cell.angle_gamma   90.00
#
_symmetry.space_group_name_H-M   'P 1'
#
loop_
_entity.id
_entity.type
_entity.pdbx_description
1 polymer ?
#
loop_
_entity_poly.entity_id
_entity_poly.type
_entity_poly.pdbx_seq_one_letter_code
_entity_poly.pdbx_strand_id
1 'polypeptide(L)'
;MSSNNLRHSQSSTTLTEDNQGPNNQNTRTLPNSASNASFDTTFTLPTKRPFANAAFRADSSMFSTLGHHPTSTNPLYPCGPWFKDKTGRTVTLRGVNLSGASKMPAGCSSHEPKGFLDDDGTKVSFIGRPFPLEDADEHLARLKYWGFNMLRFIVTWEAIEHAGPMAWFMGDELTIDIEQLISHLGKYDYDYFEYLAKVLQKCKEYGFKCLIDPHQDVWSRFSGGSGAPLWTLYLAGLDPSHFKETNAALVHNFYDDPENFPKMVWATNYNKLAAATMFTLFFGGSSFAPNCVVNGMNIQYYLQTHYMKSYMALAAFLTEQHGIEDDVVIGYDTLNEPSAGWIGVEDIRVIPHHQELKKDATPTPLQSMILGQGYQQTVEFWISTFFGPKRKGSKTIDPAGVTAWLSKEQRDEKDKRFGWTRSPDFPKAGECIWAQHGVWDISTQEVLKPEYFYKDPETEEKYDFDSRAFLPFCRRFAQAVRTVHSAAIIFLEPPVNEIPPSLPPPHDDEDVAHFDISSRVVYAPHWYDGLTLLNKKWNFFNIDYLGVKRGRYPNYAAAVKIGERAIKECFRNQLESIKKEGQAAIGQHPTLIGEIGIPYDMNDGKSYKPNGNYKGQIKAMDANMYALESNHLNFTLWNYCPDNCHKWGDQWNGEDLSLFSIDDLRRDTNRLAKKSSQDSLSDTFVSGKVGPDSSITVTTPPEAKKNPVHPRVDALSASSSATTSKSSSFSDVTLPVSSPANGSTQDGSRLNFNPNLGGRAVVAFCRPFAQKIAGLPLELSFSLSTVTFKFSFKRTHLTEPEGSSHPLKAPNPAKINEPTEIYLPRIHFPCASEYFRSLSESAPSSAQGKKERPCSVTVSGGRWEWNDEEQILYWWTNDDCEGDHVQSEESMTDPDQADGKVFEITVVGKKWAGNSMNARTSASSGIWGAISECCRIL
;
A
#
# COMPACT_ATOMS: atom_id res chain seq x y z
N MET A 1 34.07 -8.65 -39.35
CA MET A 1 34.00 -8.18 -40.75
C MET A 1 32.59 -8.43 -41.27
N SER A 2 32.24 -7.80 -42.41
CA SER A 2 30.93 -7.87 -43.11
C SER A 2 29.66 -7.53 -42.30
N SER A 3 29.47 -6.23 -42.09
CA SER A 3 28.25 -5.45 -42.45
C SER A 3 26.86 -6.11 -42.41
N ASN A 4 25.95 -5.47 -41.66
CA ASN A 4 24.85 -4.71 -42.32
C ASN A 4 24.36 -3.57 -41.43
N ASN A 5 24.08 -2.42 -42.05
CA ASN A 5 23.53 -1.23 -41.39
C ASN A 5 22.01 -1.21 -41.51
N LEU A 6 21.29 -0.94 -40.43
CA LEU A 6 19.91 -0.43 -40.46
C LEU A 6 19.83 0.83 -39.61
N ARG A 7 19.23 1.88 -40.17
CA ARG A 7 19.04 3.18 -39.52
C ARG A 7 17.76 3.14 -38.69
N HIS A 8 17.85 3.44 -37.40
CA HIS A 8 16.67 3.84 -36.62
C HIS A 8 16.52 5.36 -36.66
N SER A 9 15.35 5.83 -37.10
CA SER A 9 14.97 7.23 -37.04
C SER A 9 14.41 7.56 -35.65
N GLN A 10 15.10 8.45 -34.94
CA GLN A 10 14.51 9.19 -33.83
C GLN A 10 13.63 10.32 -34.37
N SER A 11 12.54 10.64 -33.68
CA SER A 11 12.01 12.01 -33.66
C SER A 11 11.51 12.34 -32.26
N SER A 12 12.19 13.27 -31.60
CA SER A 12 11.65 13.99 -30.44
C SER A 12 11.27 15.39 -30.89
N THR A 13 10.06 15.86 -30.56
CA THR A 13 9.60 17.19 -30.93
C THR A 13 9.49 18.06 -29.69
N THR A 14 10.55 18.82 -29.41
CA THR A 14 10.50 19.98 -28.50
C THR A 14 9.81 21.14 -29.19
N LEU A 15 8.78 21.70 -28.55
CA LEU A 15 8.15 22.96 -28.97
C LEU A 15 8.95 24.16 -28.47
N THR A 16 9.17 25.13 -29.34
CA THR A 16 9.52 26.51 -28.99
C THR A 16 8.69 27.44 -29.87
N GLU A 17 8.00 28.39 -29.25
CA GLU A 17 7.20 29.41 -29.93
C GLU A 17 8.11 30.42 -30.66
N ASP A 18 7.71 30.91 -31.84
CA ASP A 18 7.60 32.37 -32.03
C ASP A 18 6.79 32.80 -33.28
N ASN A 19 5.82 33.70 -33.03
CA ASN A 19 5.32 34.82 -33.82
C ASN A 19 4.95 34.78 -35.35
N GLN A 20 3.69 35.20 -35.58
CA GLN A 20 3.16 36.09 -36.66
C GLN A 20 2.98 35.64 -38.13
N GLY A 21 1.74 35.85 -38.61
CA GLY A 21 1.51 36.43 -39.93
C GLY A 21 0.48 35.71 -40.81
N PRO A 22 -0.63 36.35 -41.24
CA PRO A 22 -1.80 35.62 -41.77
C PRO A 22 -1.98 35.73 -43.29
N ASN A 23 -2.78 34.81 -43.89
CA ASN A 23 -3.77 35.19 -44.92
C ASN A 23 -4.83 34.11 -45.24
N ASN A 24 -6.09 34.48 -44.98
CA ASN A 24 -7.26 34.42 -45.88
C ASN A 24 -7.56 33.20 -46.80
N GLN A 25 -8.81 32.72 -46.66
CA GLN A 25 -9.78 32.42 -47.75
C GLN A 25 -9.51 31.19 -48.65
N ASN A 26 -10.50 30.47 -49.21
CA ASN A 26 -11.95 30.71 -49.29
C ASN A 26 -12.77 29.40 -49.39
N THR A 27 -14.06 29.49 -49.07
CA THR A 27 -15.10 28.44 -49.16
C THR A 27 -15.48 28.02 -50.59
N ARG A 28 -15.96 26.77 -50.80
CA ARG A 28 -17.15 26.46 -51.65
C ARG A 28 -17.70 25.01 -51.59
N THR A 29 -18.84 24.86 -50.91
CA THR A 29 -20.13 24.27 -51.40
C THR A 29 -20.24 23.99 -52.91
N LEU A 30 -20.94 22.99 -53.49
CA LEU A 30 -22.23 22.24 -53.26
C LEU A 30 -22.37 21.22 -54.48
N PRO A 31 -23.48 20.51 -54.82
CA PRO A 31 -24.73 20.09 -54.13
C PRO A 31 -25.14 18.58 -54.32
N ASN A 32 -26.30 18.21 -53.75
CA ASN A 32 -27.02 16.91 -53.86
C ASN A 32 -27.66 16.60 -55.23
N SER A 33 -27.90 15.31 -55.51
CA SER A 33 -29.16 14.80 -56.11
C SER A 33 -29.36 13.30 -55.78
N ALA A 34 -30.62 12.83 -55.71
CA ALA A 34 -30.99 11.51 -55.15
C ALA A 34 -31.80 10.64 -56.13
N SER A 35 -31.82 9.31 -55.93
CA SER A 35 -33.04 8.50 -56.06
C SER A 35 -32.91 7.04 -55.58
N ASN A 36 -33.94 6.64 -54.82
CA ASN A 36 -34.22 5.39 -54.13
C ASN A 36 -34.06 4.06 -54.90
N ALA A 37 -33.67 3.01 -54.17
CA ALA A 37 -34.41 1.74 -54.14
C ALA A 37 -34.26 1.09 -52.75
N SER A 38 -35.37 0.68 -52.14
CA SER A 38 -35.43 0.13 -50.78
C SER A 38 -35.51 -1.40 -50.78
N PHE A 39 -34.88 -2.06 -49.81
CA PHE A 39 -35.47 -3.23 -49.12
C PHE A 39 -34.89 -3.37 -47.70
N ASP A 40 -35.68 -3.97 -46.82
CA ASP A 40 -35.64 -3.78 -45.37
C ASP A 40 -34.92 -4.94 -44.65
N THR A 41 -33.95 -4.61 -43.79
CA THR A 41 -33.40 -5.50 -42.74
C THR A 41 -33.03 -4.68 -41.52
N THR A 42 -34.02 -4.22 -40.78
CA THR A 42 -33.84 -3.55 -39.48
C THR A 42 -33.52 -4.55 -38.36
N PHE A 43 -32.22 -4.75 -38.09
CA PHE A 43 -31.72 -5.37 -36.86
C PHE A 43 -30.62 -4.50 -36.23
N THR A 44 -31.02 -3.35 -35.69
CA THR A 44 -30.15 -2.48 -34.89
C THR A 44 -30.06 -3.01 -33.46
N LEU A 45 -28.92 -3.63 -33.13
CA LEU A 45 -28.52 -3.91 -31.74
C LEU A 45 -28.50 -2.59 -30.94
N PRO A 46 -29.13 -2.52 -29.76
CA PRO A 46 -29.20 -1.28 -28.99
C PRO A 46 -27.89 -1.04 -28.21
N THR A 47 -26.96 -0.30 -28.82
CA THR A 47 -25.75 0.24 -28.17
C THR A 47 -26.06 1.40 -27.21
N LYS A 48 -26.96 1.18 -26.25
CA LYS A 48 -27.25 2.15 -25.19
C LYS A 48 -26.16 2.11 -24.11
N ARG A 49 -25.29 3.13 -24.08
CA ARG A 49 -24.37 3.40 -22.97
C ARG A 49 -25.17 3.55 -21.66
N PRO A 50 -24.90 2.79 -20.58
CA PRO A 50 -25.75 2.77 -19.39
C PRO A 50 -25.86 4.09 -18.60
N PHE A 51 -24.99 5.06 -18.86
CA PHE A 51 -24.97 6.35 -18.15
C PHE A 51 -25.76 7.47 -18.84
N ALA A 52 -26.31 7.25 -20.04
CA ALA A 52 -27.14 8.23 -20.74
C ALA A 52 -28.62 8.22 -20.27
N ASN A 53 -28.86 8.35 -18.97
CA ASN A 53 -30.21 8.39 -18.40
C ASN A 53 -30.75 9.82 -18.33
N ALA A 54 -31.65 10.15 -19.28
CA ALA A 54 -32.32 11.45 -19.35
C ALA A 54 -33.20 11.80 -18.12
N ALA A 55 -33.45 10.84 -17.22
CA ALA A 55 -34.16 11.06 -15.96
C ALA A 55 -33.39 11.94 -14.96
N PHE A 56 -32.06 12.04 -15.07
CA PHE A 56 -31.24 12.92 -14.20
C PHE A 56 -31.40 14.43 -14.47
N ARG A 57 -32.22 14.84 -15.46
CA ARG A 57 -32.40 16.25 -15.84
C ARG A 57 -33.43 17.01 -14.98
N ALA A 58 -34.11 16.35 -14.03
CA ALA A 58 -35.22 16.95 -13.29
C ALA A 58 -34.83 17.65 -11.98
N ASP A 59 -33.64 17.38 -11.42
CA ASP A 59 -33.18 18.06 -10.21
C ASP A 59 -31.68 18.35 -10.25
N SER A 60 -31.35 19.56 -10.72
CA SER A 60 -29.98 20.08 -10.74
C SER A 60 -29.47 20.51 -9.35
N SER A 61 -30.15 20.16 -8.25
CA SER A 61 -29.73 20.47 -6.88
C SER A 61 -29.02 19.34 -6.14
N MET A 62 -29.10 18.07 -6.58
CA MET A 62 -28.39 16.96 -5.93
C MET A 62 -26.86 17.06 -6.06
N PHE A 63 -26.34 17.70 -7.12
CA PHE A 63 -24.92 17.98 -7.23
C PHE A 63 -24.60 19.32 -6.54
N SER A 64 -24.26 19.25 -5.26
CA SER A 64 -23.66 20.39 -4.54
C SER A 64 -22.27 20.70 -5.13
N THR A 65 -22.25 21.52 -6.18
CA THR A 65 -21.03 22.02 -6.88
C THR A 65 -20.09 22.79 -5.96
N LEU A 66 -20.56 23.18 -4.78
CA LEU A 66 -19.81 23.93 -3.78
C LEU A 66 -18.93 23.07 -2.87
N GLY A 67 -19.04 21.72 -2.95
CA GLY A 67 -18.33 20.70 -2.17
C GLY A 67 -17.68 21.22 -0.89
N HIS A 68 -18.33 21.11 0.27
CA HIS A 68 -17.78 21.67 1.51
C HIS A 68 -16.95 20.64 2.27
N HIS A 69 -16.23 21.09 3.30
CA HIS A 69 -15.74 20.28 4.41
C HIS A 69 -16.83 20.29 5.51
N PRO A 70 -17.82 19.38 5.50
CA PRO A 70 -18.91 19.41 6.46
C PRO A 70 -18.36 18.90 7.79
N THR A 71 -18.67 19.59 8.89
CA THR A 71 -18.32 19.18 10.28
C THR A 71 -16.83 19.06 10.64
N SER A 72 -15.89 19.03 9.68
CA SER A 72 -14.46 18.84 9.96
C SER A 72 -13.86 19.93 10.85
N THR A 73 -13.19 19.48 11.91
CA THR A 73 -12.45 20.28 12.88
C THR A 73 -10.99 20.51 12.47
N ASN A 74 -10.43 19.66 11.61
CA ASN A 74 -9.02 19.69 11.19
C ASN A 74 -8.83 19.30 9.70
N PRO A 75 -9.43 20.03 8.74
CA PRO A 75 -9.37 19.67 7.32
C PRO A 75 -7.95 19.75 6.74
N LEU A 76 -7.71 18.94 5.71
CA LEU A 76 -6.47 18.90 4.94
C LEU A 76 -6.73 19.32 3.49
N TYR A 77 -5.87 20.20 2.97
CA TYR A 77 -6.04 20.81 1.65
C TYR A 77 -4.85 20.51 0.75
N PRO A 78 -5.03 19.82 -0.40
CA PRO A 78 -4.06 19.84 -1.49
C PRO A 78 -3.96 21.27 -2.05
N CYS A 79 -2.75 21.83 -2.14
CA CYS A 79 -2.50 23.16 -2.70
C CYS A 79 -1.10 23.20 -3.35
N GLY A 80 -1.08 23.26 -4.67
CA GLY A 80 0.14 22.99 -5.43
C GLY A 80 0.74 21.62 -5.05
N PRO A 81 2.08 21.48 -5.01
CA PRO A 81 2.74 20.22 -4.66
C PRO A 81 2.74 19.89 -3.15
N TRP A 82 1.89 20.55 -2.35
CA TRP A 82 1.91 20.51 -0.89
C TRP A 82 0.54 20.24 -0.28
N PHE A 83 0.52 19.64 0.92
CA PHE A 83 -0.66 19.67 1.77
C PHE A 83 -0.63 20.88 2.70
N LYS A 84 -1.79 21.47 2.99
CA LYS A 84 -1.99 22.58 3.91
C LYS A 84 -2.98 22.23 5.01
N ASP A 85 -2.76 22.77 6.21
CA ASP A 85 -3.77 22.74 7.29
C ASP A 85 -4.67 23.99 7.23
N LYS A 86 -5.69 24.04 8.11
CA LYS A 86 -6.61 25.18 8.25
C LYS A 86 -5.96 26.53 8.64
N THR A 87 -4.65 26.56 8.88
CA THR A 87 -3.88 27.76 9.23
C THR A 87 -2.88 28.17 8.14
N GLY A 88 -2.87 27.47 7.00
CA GLY A 88 -1.96 27.71 5.88
C GLY A 88 -0.57 27.09 6.04
N ARG A 89 -0.31 26.36 7.15
CA ARG A 89 0.96 25.64 7.35
C ARG A 89 1.08 24.48 6.37
N THR A 90 2.28 24.26 5.85
CA THR A 90 2.58 23.08 5.03
C THR A 90 2.64 21.84 5.91
N VAL A 91 1.89 20.81 5.58
CA VAL A 91 1.81 19.54 6.32
C VAL A 91 2.66 18.49 5.59
N THR A 92 3.48 17.77 6.35
CA THR A 92 4.21 16.59 5.86
C THR A 92 3.58 15.33 6.43
N LEU A 93 3.10 14.45 5.56
CA LEU A 93 2.48 13.19 5.94
C LEU A 93 3.52 12.06 5.94
N ARG A 94 3.74 11.46 7.11
CA ARG A 94 4.52 10.23 7.28
C ARG A 94 3.63 9.18 7.89
N GLY A 95 3.47 8.06 7.21
CA GLY A 95 2.57 7.01 7.64
C GLY A 95 3.08 5.60 7.45
N VAL A 96 2.15 4.67 7.64
CA VAL A 96 2.34 3.23 7.43
C VAL A 96 1.05 2.63 6.85
N ASN A 97 1.19 1.59 6.06
CA ASN A 97 0.06 0.78 5.60
C ASN A 97 -0.48 -0.06 6.77
N LEU A 98 -1.78 0.06 7.03
CA LEU A 98 -2.50 -0.56 8.13
C LEU A 98 -3.72 -1.33 7.59
N SER A 99 -3.68 -2.64 7.41
CA SER A 99 -2.56 -3.55 7.67
C SER A 99 -2.46 -4.65 6.62
N GLY A 100 -1.28 -5.28 6.48
CA GLY A 100 -1.16 -6.52 5.70
C GLY A 100 -2.09 -7.63 6.19
N ALA A 101 -2.43 -7.65 7.49
CA ALA A 101 -3.40 -8.56 8.06
C ALA A 101 -4.82 -8.37 7.46
N SER A 102 -5.15 -7.16 6.99
CA SER A 102 -6.43 -6.84 6.34
C SER A 102 -6.55 -7.39 4.91
N LYS A 103 -5.47 -7.95 4.33
CA LYS A 103 -5.53 -8.68 3.03
C LYS A 103 -6.43 -9.92 3.08
N MET A 104 -6.62 -10.49 4.27
CA MET A 104 -7.31 -11.76 4.49
C MET A 104 -8.34 -11.66 5.62
N PRO A 105 -9.43 -12.45 5.57
CA PRO A 105 -10.39 -12.53 6.68
C PRO A 105 -9.73 -12.89 8.01
N ALA A 106 -10.40 -12.58 9.12
CA ALA A 106 -9.94 -12.94 10.45
C ALA A 106 -9.82 -14.47 10.59
N GLY A 107 -8.65 -14.96 10.99
CA GLY A 107 -8.37 -16.40 11.13
C GLY A 107 -8.10 -17.17 9.83
N CYS A 108 -8.17 -16.54 8.65
CA CYS A 108 -7.98 -17.19 7.35
C CYS A 108 -6.57 -16.94 6.75
N SER A 109 -5.55 -17.61 7.29
CA SER A 109 -4.18 -17.51 6.76
C SER A 109 -4.01 -18.16 5.38
N SER A 110 -3.09 -17.64 4.56
CA SER A 110 -2.85 -18.14 3.19
C SER A 110 -2.27 -19.56 3.10
N HIS A 111 -1.68 -20.08 4.19
CA HIS A 111 -1.13 -21.45 4.24
C HIS A 111 -2.16 -22.50 4.70
N GLU A 112 -3.36 -22.10 5.11
CA GLU A 112 -4.37 -23.01 5.66
C GLU A 112 -5.41 -23.39 4.58
N PRO A 113 -5.51 -24.66 4.15
CA PRO A 113 -6.46 -25.08 3.11
C PRO A 113 -7.91 -25.15 3.63
N LYS A 114 -8.09 -25.32 4.94
CA LYS A 114 -9.38 -25.68 5.54
C LYS A 114 -10.37 -24.52 5.44
N GLY A 115 -11.53 -24.77 4.84
CA GLY A 115 -12.61 -23.80 4.71
C GLY A 115 -12.40 -22.74 3.62
N PHE A 116 -11.32 -22.84 2.83
CA PHE A 116 -10.91 -21.77 1.92
C PHE A 116 -11.96 -21.42 0.86
N LEU A 117 -12.63 -22.44 0.29
CA LEU A 117 -13.72 -22.33 -0.69
C LEU A 117 -15.13 -22.55 -0.09
N ASP A 118 -15.26 -22.77 1.23
CA ASP A 118 -16.53 -23.17 1.84
C ASP A 118 -17.62 -22.11 1.61
N ASP A 119 -18.85 -22.59 1.39
CA ASP A 119 -20.02 -21.75 1.13
C ASP A 119 -19.81 -20.69 0.03
N ASP A 120 -19.06 -21.02 -1.04
CA ASP A 120 -18.69 -20.10 -2.13
C ASP A 120 -18.00 -18.81 -1.61
N GLY A 121 -17.21 -18.93 -0.54
CA GLY A 121 -16.50 -17.80 0.08
C GLY A 121 -17.42 -16.80 0.79
N THR A 122 -18.73 -17.05 0.84
CA THR A 122 -19.74 -16.10 1.38
C THR A 122 -19.87 -16.12 2.90
N LYS A 123 -19.10 -16.95 3.62
CA LYS A 123 -19.08 -17.02 5.10
C LYS A 123 -17.68 -16.72 5.64
N VAL A 124 -17.28 -15.46 5.52
CA VAL A 124 -16.04 -14.92 6.09
C VAL A 124 -16.37 -13.67 6.91
N SER A 125 -15.42 -13.19 7.71
CA SER A 125 -15.55 -11.90 8.38
C SER A 125 -14.19 -11.21 8.46
N PHE A 126 -14.20 -9.89 8.28
CA PHE A 126 -13.04 -9.02 8.44
C PHE A 126 -13.09 -8.21 9.74
N ILE A 127 -14.08 -8.45 10.60
CA ILE A 127 -14.12 -7.90 11.97
C ILE A 127 -12.87 -8.39 12.72
N GLY A 128 -12.17 -7.46 13.37
CA GLY A 128 -10.86 -7.70 13.97
C GLY A 128 -9.66 -7.55 13.02
N ARG A 129 -9.86 -7.06 11.78
CA ARG A 129 -8.79 -6.56 10.89
C ARG A 129 -8.82 -5.03 10.83
N PRO A 130 -7.73 -4.27 11.10
CA PRO A 130 -6.35 -4.71 11.22
C PRO A 130 -6.03 -5.49 12.51
N PHE A 131 -6.74 -5.24 13.60
CA PHE A 131 -6.56 -5.87 14.92
C PHE A 131 -7.90 -5.87 15.70
N PRO A 132 -8.07 -6.71 16.74
CA PRO A 132 -9.20 -6.59 17.67
C PRO A 132 -9.34 -5.15 18.23
N LEU A 133 -10.57 -4.70 18.46
CA LEU A 133 -10.83 -3.31 18.86
C LEU A 133 -10.25 -2.99 20.24
N GLU A 134 -10.20 -3.98 21.13
CA GLU A 134 -9.57 -3.95 22.45
C GLU A 134 -8.05 -3.72 22.39
N ASP A 135 -7.38 -4.13 21.31
CA ASP A 135 -5.92 -3.96 21.10
C ASP A 135 -5.58 -2.64 20.39
N ALA A 136 -6.59 -1.90 19.91
CA ALA A 136 -6.41 -0.71 19.07
C ALA A 136 -5.58 0.38 19.75
N ASP A 137 -5.83 0.65 21.03
CA ASP A 137 -5.10 1.68 21.79
C ASP A 137 -3.60 1.33 21.91
N GLU A 138 -3.24 0.04 22.03
CA GLU A 138 -1.83 -0.38 22.08
C GLU A 138 -1.11 -0.16 20.74
N HIS A 139 -1.75 -0.60 19.64
CA HIS A 139 -1.19 -0.50 18.31
C HIS A 139 -1.10 0.96 17.83
N LEU A 140 -2.14 1.76 18.06
CA LEU A 140 -2.17 3.18 17.66
C LEU A 140 -1.23 4.04 18.50
N ALA A 141 -1.14 3.81 19.82
CA ALA A 141 -0.14 4.47 20.67
C ALA A 141 1.29 4.18 20.21
N ARG A 142 1.59 2.93 19.78
CA ARG A 142 2.88 2.55 19.22
C ARG A 142 3.19 3.30 17.92
N LEU A 143 2.25 3.33 16.98
CA LEU A 143 2.42 4.03 15.70
C LEU A 143 2.61 5.54 15.89
N LYS A 144 1.84 6.14 16.81
CA LYS A 144 1.96 7.55 17.17
C LYS A 144 3.31 7.86 17.83
N TYR A 145 3.75 6.99 18.74
CA TYR A 145 5.07 7.11 19.39
C TYR A 145 6.24 7.01 18.39
N TRP A 146 6.08 6.29 17.27
CA TRP A 146 7.07 6.24 16.19
C TRP A 146 7.05 7.48 15.27
N GLY A 147 6.12 8.40 15.47
CA GLY A 147 6.04 9.67 14.74
C GLY A 147 5.18 9.63 13.48
N PHE A 148 4.40 8.55 13.28
CA PHE A 148 3.45 8.52 12.18
C PHE A 148 2.25 9.44 12.47
N ASN A 149 1.81 10.18 11.45
CA ASN A 149 0.63 11.04 11.47
C ASN A 149 -0.41 10.66 10.41
N MET A 150 -0.10 9.65 9.57
CA MET A 150 -0.98 9.11 8.54
C MET A 150 -1.01 7.58 8.55
N LEU A 151 -2.12 6.99 8.10
CA LEU A 151 -2.32 5.56 7.87
C LEU A 151 -2.91 5.38 6.46
N ARG A 152 -2.33 4.51 5.63
CA ARG A 152 -2.99 3.99 4.42
C ARG A 152 -3.76 2.75 4.87
N PHE A 153 -5.07 2.92 5.01
CA PHE A 153 -5.95 1.99 5.70
C PHE A 153 -6.53 0.99 4.70
N ILE A 154 -6.04 -0.23 4.77
CA ILE A 154 -6.32 -1.32 3.82
C ILE A 154 -7.74 -1.84 4.03
N VAL A 155 -8.56 -1.74 2.99
CA VAL A 155 -9.91 -2.32 2.90
C VAL A 155 -10.02 -3.04 1.56
N THR A 156 -10.20 -4.36 1.59
CA THR A 156 -10.40 -5.16 0.37
C THR A 156 -11.86 -5.13 -0.07
N TRP A 157 -12.13 -5.35 -1.35
CA TRP A 157 -13.51 -5.46 -1.86
C TRP A 157 -14.23 -6.69 -1.26
N GLU A 158 -13.50 -7.78 -0.99
CA GLU A 158 -14.01 -8.95 -0.27
C GLU A 158 -14.50 -8.58 1.15
N ALA A 159 -13.79 -7.71 1.87
CA ALA A 159 -14.24 -7.24 3.18
C ALA A 159 -15.60 -6.54 3.15
N ILE A 160 -15.96 -5.94 2.01
CA ILE A 160 -17.24 -5.24 1.83
C ILE A 160 -18.33 -6.16 1.27
N GLU A 161 -18.06 -6.93 0.21
CA GLU A 161 -19.08 -7.61 -0.61
C GLU A 161 -18.83 -9.12 -0.82
N HIS A 162 -18.24 -9.81 0.18
CA HIS A 162 -18.01 -11.26 0.12
C HIS A 162 -19.29 -12.09 -0.10
N ALA A 163 -20.43 -11.65 0.45
CA ALA A 163 -21.72 -12.34 0.33
C ALA A 163 -22.33 -12.26 -1.09
N GLY A 164 -21.74 -11.46 -1.97
CA GLY A 164 -22.12 -11.33 -3.37
C GLY A 164 -23.14 -10.24 -3.67
N PRO A 165 -23.46 -10.05 -4.96
CA PRO A 165 -24.54 -9.17 -5.39
C PRO A 165 -25.87 -9.57 -4.75
N MET A 166 -26.79 -8.60 -4.62
CA MET A 166 -28.19 -8.90 -4.36
C MET A 166 -28.81 -9.58 -5.59
N ALA A 167 -29.55 -10.66 -5.34
CA ALA A 167 -30.26 -11.35 -6.41
C ALA A 167 -31.42 -10.48 -6.91
N TRP A 168 -31.45 -10.21 -8.22
CA TRP A 168 -32.52 -9.47 -8.85
C TRP A 168 -33.85 -10.24 -8.78
N PHE A 169 -34.73 -9.86 -7.86
CA PHE A 169 -36.13 -10.30 -7.88
C PHE A 169 -36.93 -9.47 -8.89
N MET A 170 -36.98 -9.95 -10.14
CA MET A 170 -38.04 -9.56 -11.07
C MET A 170 -39.31 -10.34 -10.71
N GLY A 171 -40.08 -9.84 -9.75
CA GLY A 171 -41.50 -10.16 -9.64
C GLY A 171 -42.29 -9.36 -10.67
N ASP A 172 -43.34 -9.95 -11.24
CA ASP A 172 -44.12 -9.35 -12.35
C ASP A 172 -44.94 -8.09 -11.97
N GLU A 173 -44.88 -7.64 -10.72
CA GLU A 173 -45.40 -6.35 -10.25
C GLU A 173 -44.30 -5.56 -9.54
N LEU A 174 -43.81 -4.47 -10.16
CA LEU A 174 -42.79 -3.60 -9.58
C LEU A 174 -43.21 -2.13 -9.61
N THR A 175 -43.79 -1.66 -8.52
CA THR A 175 -43.71 -0.24 -8.10
C THR A 175 -42.73 -0.15 -6.93
N ILE A 176 -41.47 -0.44 -7.21
CA ILE A 176 -40.34 -0.13 -6.33
C ILE A 176 -39.59 1.04 -6.94
N ASP A 177 -39.27 2.02 -6.11
CA ASP A 177 -38.52 3.21 -6.50
C ASP A 177 -37.12 2.82 -7.02
N ILE A 178 -36.71 3.42 -8.13
CA ILE A 178 -35.37 3.24 -8.70
C ILE A 178 -34.29 3.72 -7.72
N GLU A 179 -34.57 4.72 -6.88
CA GLU A 179 -33.63 5.19 -5.85
C GLU A 179 -33.47 4.16 -4.70
N GLN A 180 -34.55 3.47 -4.31
CA GLN A 180 -34.47 2.33 -3.38
C GLN A 180 -33.79 1.11 -4.01
N LEU A 181 -33.96 0.89 -5.32
CA LEU A 181 -33.28 -0.20 -6.04
C LEU A 181 -31.76 0.05 -6.17
N ILE A 182 -31.37 1.31 -6.37
CA ILE A 182 -29.96 1.73 -6.52
C ILE A 182 -29.17 1.59 -5.22
N SER A 183 -29.81 1.74 -4.05
CA SER A 183 -29.18 1.60 -2.73
C SER A 183 -28.91 0.15 -2.30
N HIS A 184 -29.49 -0.85 -2.98
CA HIS A 184 -29.47 -2.27 -2.55
C HIS A 184 -28.89 -3.25 -3.58
N LEU A 185 -27.87 -2.86 -4.38
CA LEU A 185 -27.30 -3.76 -5.40
C LEU A 185 -26.35 -4.85 -4.85
N GLY A 186 -25.68 -4.61 -3.72
CA GLY A 186 -24.73 -5.54 -3.10
C GLY A 186 -25.17 -5.99 -1.71
N LYS A 187 -24.71 -7.16 -1.25
CA LYS A 187 -24.85 -7.59 0.14
C LYS A 187 -23.64 -7.13 0.93
N TYR A 188 -23.69 -5.90 1.43
CA TYR A 188 -22.57 -5.30 2.15
C TYR A 188 -22.50 -5.77 3.61
N ASP A 189 -21.29 -5.97 4.13
CA ASP A 189 -21.04 -6.31 5.53
C ASP A 189 -21.08 -5.06 6.44
N TYR A 190 -22.29 -4.70 6.87
CA TYR A 190 -22.50 -3.57 7.78
C TYR A 190 -21.95 -3.80 9.20
N ASP A 191 -21.81 -5.06 9.65
CA ASP A 191 -21.17 -5.36 10.94
C ASP A 191 -19.65 -5.05 10.87
N TYR A 192 -19.02 -5.35 9.73
CA TYR A 192 -17.65 -4.89 9.43
C TYR A 192 -17.57 -3.37 9.31
N PHE A 193 -18.54 -2.69 8.69
CA PHE A 193 -18.54 -1.22 8.59
C PHE A 193 -18.58 -0.55 9.98
N GLU A 194 -19.47 -1.01 10.86
CA GLU A 194 -19.61 -0.53 12.25
C GLU A 194 -18.34 -0.79 13.08
N TYR A 195 -17.70 -1.93 12.89
CA TYR A 195 -16.39 -2.22 13.51
C TYR A 195 -15.27 -1.32 12.93
N LEU A 196 -15.23 -1.11 11.62
CA LEU A 196 -14.24 -0.26 10.95
C LEU A 196 -14.37 1.20 11.40
N ALA A 197 -15.61 1.71 11.52
CA ALA A 197 -15.89 3.05 12.03
C ALA A 197 -15.32 3.25 13.45
N LYS A 198 -15.46 2.27 14.34
CA LYS A 198 -14.86 2.31 15.70
C LYS A 198 -13.34 2.35 15.66
N VAL A 199 -12.70 1.57 14.78
CA VAL A 199 -11.23 1.62 14.61
C VAL A 199 -10.79 2.98 14.03
N LEU A 200 -11.52 3.55 13.09
CA LEU A 200 -11.24 4.88 12.53
C LEU A 200 -11.48 6.01 13.55
N GLN A 201 -12.48 5.89 14.42
CA GLN A 201 -12.67 6.80 15.56
C GLN A 201 -11.48 6.72 16.53
N LYS A 202 -10.95 5.51 16.80
CA LYS A 202 -9.68 5.36 17.52
C LYS A 202 -8.51 6.01 16.77
N CYS A 203 -8.40 5.87 15.45
CA CYS A 203 -7.40 6.62 14.66
C CYS A 203 -7.55 8.15 14.82
N LYS A 204 -8.79 8.67 14.90
CA LYS A 204 -9.09 10.09 15.18
C LYS A 204 -8.61 10.52 16.58
N GLU A 205 -8.83 9.70 17.62
CA GLU A 205 -8.36 9.96 18.99
C GLU A 205 -6.83 10.13 19.07
N TYR A 206 -6.06 9.32 18.34
CA TYR A 206 -4.59 9.46 18.25
C TYR A 206 -4.13 10.54 17.24
N GLY A 207 -5.07 11.24 16.60
CA GLY A 207 -4.79 12.32 15.65
C GLY A 207 -4.10 11.84 14.37
N PHE A 208 -4.49 10.68 13.84
CA PHE A 208 -4.08 10.22 12.51
C PHE A 208 -4.98 10.79 11.41
N LYS A 209 -4.42 10.93 10.21
CA LYS A 209 -5.19 10.95 8.96
C LYS A 209 -5.21 9.54 8.34
N CYS A 210 -6.34 9.14 7.80
CA CYS A 210 -6.57 7.86 7.14
C CYS A 210 -6.94 8.09 5.68
N LEU A 211 -6.15 7.53 4.79
CA LEU A 211 -6.50 7.24 3.40
C LEU A 211 -7.18 5.87 3.41
N ILE A 212 -8.39 5.72 2.85
CA ILE A 212 -8.96 4.39 2.60
C ILE A 212 -8.33 3.86 1.31
N ASP A 213 -7.75 2.68 1.39
CA ASP A 213 -7.09 1.98 0.29
C ASP A 213 -7.92 0.76 -0.14
N PRO A 214 -8.64 0.86 -1.28
CA PRO A 214 -9.23 -0.25 -2.03
C PRO A 214 -8.21 -1.32 -2.48
N HIS A 215 -7.74 -2.10 -1.51
CA HIS A 215 -6.55 -2.92 -1.67
C HIS A 215 -6.82 -4.22 -2.43
N GLN A 216 -5.87 -4.60 -3.27
CA GLN A 216 -5.79 -5.92 -3.91
C GLN A 216 -4.35 -6.25 -4.28
N ASP A 217 -4.04 -7.54 -4.30
CA ASP A 217 -2.90 -8.09 -5.02
C ASP A 217 -3.42 -9.16 -5.96
N VAL A 218 -2.93 -9.21 -7.19
CA VAL A 218 -3.26 -10.30 -8.13
C VAL A 218 -4.75 -10.63 -8.22
N TRP A 219 -5.60 -9.60 -8.21
CA TRP A 219 -7.07 -9.66 -8.20
C TRP A 219 -7.72 -10.16 -6.90
N SER A 220 -7.35 -11.32 -6.38
CA SER A 220 -8.11 -12.01 -5.31
C SER A 220 -7.30 -13.07 -4.58
N ARG A 221 -7.66 -13.39 -3.32
CA ARG A 221 -7.06 -14.54 -2.59
C ARG A 221 -7.24 -15.86 -3.32
N PHE A 222 -8.33 -16.01 -4.06
CA PHE A 222 -8.64 -17.19 -4.85
C PHE A 222 -7.80 -17.30 -6.14
N SER A 223 -7.15 -16.22 -6.58
CA SER A 223 -6.08 -16.22 -7.60
C SER A 223 -4.67 -16.12 -6.98
N GLY A 224 -4.53 -16.46 -5.69
CA GLY A 224 -3.27 -16.47 -4.95
C GLY A 224 -2.80 -15.10 -4.44
N GLY A 225 -3.69 -14.11 -4.43
CA GLY A 225 -3.44 -12.73 -4.05
C GLY A 225 -4.29 -12.23 -2.88
N SER A 226 -4.92 -11.06 -3.03
CA SER A 226 -5.88 -10.46 -2.09
C SER A 226 -6.85 -9.53 -2.86
N GLY A 227 -7.94 -9.06 -2.25
CA GLY A 227 -8.78 -8.00 -2.84
C GLY A 227 -10.21 -8.39 -3.19
N ALA A 228 -10.46 -8.85 -4.42
CA ALA A 228 -11.80 -9.10 -4.94
C ALA A 228 -12.44 -10.39 -4.38
N PRO A 229 -13.77 -10.39 -4.12
CA PRO A 229 -14.49 -11.57 -3.61
C PRO A 229 -14.64 -12.69 -4.64
N LEU A 230 -14.86 -13.92 -4.16
CA LEU A 230 -14.89 -15.15 -4.98
C LEU A 230 -15.87 -15.09 -6.16
N TRP A 231 -17.05 -14.49 -5.93
CA TRP A 231 -18.11 -14.44 -6.94
C TRP A 231 -17.65 -13.75 -8.23
N THR A 232 -16.64 -12.87 -8.20
CA THR A 232 -16.09 -12.23 -9.41
C THR A 232 -15.50 -13.25 -10.39
N LEU A 233 -14.88 -14.34 -9.88
CA LEU A 233 -14.33 -15.42 -10.69
C LEU A 233 -15.46 -16.29 -11.27
N TYR A 234 -16.49 -16.60 -10.47
CA TYR A 234 -17.69 -17.30 -10.96
C TYR A 234 -18.50 -16.47 -11.98
N LEU A 235 -18.51 -15.14 -11.87
CA LEU A 235 -19.11 -14.25 -12.86
C LEU A 235 -18.40 -14.37 -14.22
N ALA A 236 -17.07 -14.43 -14.23
CA ALA A 236 -16.29 -14.70 -15.44
C ALA A 236 -16.40 -16.16 -15.94
N GLY A 237 -16.96 -17.06 -15.14
CA GLY A 237 -17.12 -18.48 -15.45
C GLY A 237 -15.92 -19.35 -15.04
N LEU A 238 -14.99 -18.82 -14.24
CA LEU A 238 -13.81 -19.55 -13.76
C LEU A 238 -14.14 -20.43 -12.55
N ASP A 239 -13.46 -21.58 -12.42
CA ASP A 239 -13.52 -22.48 -11.26
C ASP A 239 -12.18 -22.49 -10.50
N PRO A 240 -12.08 -21.78 -9.35
CA PRO A 240 -10.83 -21.71 -8.58
C PRO A 240 -10.39 -23.03 -7.94
N SER A 241 -11.27 -24.03 -7.85
CA SER A 241 -10.89 -25.36 -7.33
C SER A 241 -9.95 -26.12 -8.26
N HIS A 242 -9.87 -25.73 -9.54
CA HIS A 242 -9.02 -26.34 -10.57
C HIS A 242 -7.79 -25.49 -10.96
N PHE A 243 -7.52 -24.38 -10.26
CA PHE A 243 -6.47 -23.43 -10.65
C PHE A 243 -5.05 -24.00 -10.53
N LYS A 244 -4.85 -25.00 -9.65
CA LYS A 244 -3.56 -25.67 -9.46
C LYS A 244 -3.22 -26.57 -10.65
N GLU A 245 -4.17 -27.43 -11.03
CA GLU A 245 -4.08 -28.43 -12.10
C GLU A 245 -3.88 -27.76 -13.46
N THR A 246 -4.62 -26.67 -13.69
CA THR A 246 -4.58 -25.88 -14.92
C THR A 246 -3.47 -24.81 -14.92
N ASN A 247 -2.74 -24.65 -13.83
CA ASN A 247 -1.84 -23.51 -13.59
C ASN A 247 -2.51 -22.12 -13.83
N ALA A 248 -3.84 -22.01 -13.74
CA ALA A 248 -4.55 -20.73 -13.90
C ALA A 248 -4.19 -19.71 -12.81
N ALA A 249 -3.80 -20.19 -11.63
CA ALA A 249 -3.13 -19.42 -10.58
C ALA A 249 -2.31 -20.35 -9.66
N LEU A 250 -1.25 -19.83 -9.02
CA LEU A 250 -0.54 -20.51 -7.95
C LEU A 250 -1.07 -20.00 -6.60
N VAL A 251 -1.95 -20.77 -5.96
CA VAL A 251 -2.62 -20.40 -4.70
C VAL A 251 -1.94 -21.12 -3.54
N HIS A 252 -1.50 -20.38 -2.52
CA HIS A 252 -0.79 -20.93 -1.36
C HIS A 252 -1.63 -21.96 -0.60
N ASN A 253 -2.94 -21.73 -0.46
CA ASN A 253 -3.89 -22.64 0.19
C ASN A 253 -4.04 -24.00 -0.53
N PHE A 254 -3.61 -24.14 -1.79
CA PHE A 254 -3.63 -25.41 -2.54
C PHE A 254 -2.24 -26.01 -2.78
N TYR A 255 -1.19 -25.38 -2.27
CA TYR A 255 0.18 -25.83 -2.45
C TYR A 255 0.48 -27.04 -1.55
N ASP A 256 1.09 -28.09 -2.09
CA ASP A 256 1.27 -29.37 -1.37
C ASP A 256 2.21 -29.27 -0.16
N ASP A 257 3.11 -28.29 -0.16
CA ASP A 257 4.06 -28.01 0.92
C ASP A 257 4.09 -26.49 1.23
N PRO A 258 3.13 -25.98 2.01
CA PRO A 258 3.01 -24.54 2.29
C PRO A 258 4.25 -23.93 2.93
N GLU A 259 5.00 -24.71 3.75
CA GLU A 259 6.25 -24.22 4.36
C GLU A 259 7.34 -23.89 3.33
N ASN A 260 7.29 -24.53 2.16
CA ASN A 260 8.22 -24.31 1.05
C ASN A 260 7.58 -23.59 -0.14
N PHE A 261 6.45 -22.87 0.05
CA PHE A 261 5.86 -22.03 -0.99
C PHE A 261 6.89 -21.01 -1.53
N PRO A 262 7.22 -21.02 -2.85
CA PRO A 262 8.37 -20.26 -3.33
C PRO A 262 8.21 -18.74 -3.17
N LYS A 263 9.05 -18.12 -2.33
CA LYS A 263 9.06 -16.66 -2.05
C LYS A 263 8.88 -15.81 -3.33
N MET A 264 7.96 -14.84 -3.32
CA MET A 264 7.59 -13.97 -4.46
C MET A 264 6.99 -14.69 -5.71
N VAL A 265 6.64 -15.98 -5.66
CA VAL A 265 6.03 -16.65 -6.85
C VAL A 265 4.59 -16.20 -7.10
N TRP A 266 3.88 -15.78 -6.04
CA TRP A 266 2.51 -15.27 -6.08
C TRP A 266 2.35 -14.15 -7.12
N ALA A 267 3.31 -13.22 -7.20
CA ALA A 267 3.29 -12.10 -8.16
C ALA A 267 3.35 -12.54 -9.64
N THR A 268 3.73 -13.79 -9.94
CA THR A 268 3.65 -14.31 -11.32
C THR A 268 2.20 -14.53 -11.78
N ASN A 269 1.24 -14.64 -10.85
CA ASN A 269 -0.16 -14.89 -11.15
C ASN A 269 -0.82 -13.74 -11.93
N TYR A 270 -0.30 -12.50 -11.88
CA TYR A 270 -0.78 -11.36 -12.70
C TYR A 270 -0.79 -11.69 -14.20
N ASN A 271 0.08 -12.59 -14.65
CA ASN A 271 0.23 -12.97 -16.06
C ASN A 271 -0.40 -14.35 -16.36
N LYS A 272 -1.00 -15.01 -15.37
CA LYS A 272 -1.67 -16.30 -15.51
C LYS A 272 -3.17 -16.10 -15.73
N LEU A 273 -3.81 -17.14 -16.27
CA LEU A 273 -5.19 -17.09 -16.79
C LEU A 273 -6.17 -16.35 -15.88
N ALA A 274 -6.20 -16.66 -14.58
CA ALA A 274 -7.23 -16.15 -13.67
C ALA A 274 -7.17 -14.62 -13.54
N ALA A 275 -6.08 -14.09 -12.96
CA ALA A 275 -5.96 -12.65 -12.72
C ALA A 275 -5.85 -11.85 -14.03
N ALA A 276 -5.11 -12.35 -15.02
CA ALA A 276 -4.98 -11.66 -16.31
C ALA A 276 -6.33 -11.53 -17.03
N THR A 277 -7.18 -12.58 -16.99
CA THR A 277 -8.55 -12.51 -17.50
C THR A 277 -9.36 -11.48 -16.71
N MET A 278 -9.34 -11.53 -15.38
CA MET A 278 -10.15 -10.62 -14.57
C MET A 278 -9.80 -9.15 -14.75
N PHE A 279 -8.52 -8.78 -14.80
CA PHE A 279 -8.09 -7.42 -15.11
C PHE A 279 -8.50 -6.98 -16.52
N THR A 280 -8.35 -7.86 -17.51
CA THR A 280 -8.78 -7.59 -18.90
C THR A 280 -10.29 -7.34 -18.97
N LEU A 281 -11.10 -8.12 -18.25
CA LEU A 281 -12.54 -7.94 -18.15
C LEU A 281 -12.92 -6.67 -17.38
N PHE A 282 -12.23 -6.37 -16.27
CA PHE A 282 -12.51 -5.19 -15.44
C PHE A 282 -12.19 -3.88 -16.17
N PHE A 283 -11.13 -3.82 -16.96
CA PHE A 283 -10.70 -2.59 -17.64
C PHE A 283 -11.17 -2.47 -19.09
N GLY A 284 -11.25 -3.57 -19.83
CA GLY A 284 -11.53 -3.59 -21.26
C GLY A 284 -12.56 -4.64 -21.70
N GLY A 285 -13.36 -5.20 -20.80
CA GLY A 285 -14.40 -6.19 -21.11
C GLY A 285 -15.46 -5.72 -22.12
N SER A 286 -15.73 -4.42 -22.27
CA SER A 286 -16.61 -3.91 -23.33
C SER A 286 -15.97 -3.95 -24.72
N SER A 287 -14.63 -3.83 -24.79
CA SER A 287 -13.86 -3.86 -26.03
C SER A 287 -13.49 -5.30 -26.41
N PHE A 288 -12.87 -6.04 -25.49
CA PHE A 288 -12.28 -7.36 -25.74
C PHE A 288 -13.22 -8.53 -25.40
N ALA A 289 -14.30 -8.30 -24.65
CA ALA A 289 -15.28 -9.34 -24.30
C ALA A 289 -16.74 -8.87 -24.47
N PRO A 290 -17.12 -8.28 -25.61
CA PRO A 290 -18.41 -7.62 -25.79
C PRO A 290 -19.61 -8.54 -25.50
N ASN A 291 -19.49 -9.84 -25.80
CA ASN A 291 -20.56 -10.82 -25.60
C ASN A 291 -20.75 -11.22 -24.13
N CYS A 292 -19.82 -10.88 -23.23
CA CYS A 292 -19.92 -11.15 -21.80
C CYS A 292 -20.91 -10.19 -21.12
N VAL A 293 -22.21 -10.36 -21.40
CA VAL A 293 -23.31 -9.56 -20.84
C VAL A 293 -24.09 -10.35 -19.78
N VAL A 294 -24.20 -9.77 -18.58
CA VAL A 294 -24.90 -10.34 -17.41
C VAL A 294 -25.88 -9.29 -16.86
N ASN A 295 -27.12 -9.70 -16.58
CA ASN A 295 -28.22 -8.82 -16.17
C ASN A 295 -28.39 -7.60 -17.09
N GLY A 296 -28.20 -7.79 -18.40
CA GLY A 296 -28.27 -6.73 -19.42
C GLY A 296 -27.07 -5.78 -19.46
N MET A 297 -26.04 -6.00 -18.64
CA MET A 297 -24.85 -5.15 -18.54
C MET A 297 -23.59 -5.92 -18.96
N ASN A 298 -22.69 -5.31 -19.75
CA ASN A 298 -21.39 -5.92 -20.03
C ASN A 298 -20.58 -6.07 -18.73
N ILE A 299 -19.86 -7.19 -18.60
CA ILE A 299 -19.11 -7.62 -17.41
C ILE A 299 -18.12 -6.56 -16.89
N GLN A 300 -17.54 -5.73 -17.76
CA GLN A 300 -16.73 -4.59 -17.36
C GLN A 300 -17.50 -3.64 -16.45
N TYR A 301 -18.64 -3.15 -16.93
CA TYR A 301 -19.47 -2.21 -16.18
C TYR A 301 -20.11 -2.88 -14.97
N TYR A 302 -20.42 -4.19 -15.04
CA TYR A 302 -20.93 -4.94 -13.89
C TYR A 302 -19.90 -4.96 -12.74
N LEU A 303 -18.67 -5.42 -13.02
CA LEU A 303 -17.59 -5.48 -12.02
C LEU A 303 -17.25 -4.09 -11.47
N GLN A 304 -17.09 -3.09 -12.35
CA GLN A 304 -16.80 -1.71 -11.92
C GLN A 304 -17.92 -1.11 -11.09
N THR A 305 -19.20 -1.37 -11.42
CA THR A 305 -20.34 -0.82 -10.67
C THR A 305 -20.41 -1.39 -9.25
N HIS A 306 -20.26 -2.72 -9.10
CA HIS A 306 -20.24 -3.36 -7.77
C HIS A 306 -19.03 -2.92 -6.93
N TYR A 307 -17.84 -2.83 -7.54
CA TYR A 307 -16.65 -2.29 -6.91
C TYR A 307 -16.86 -0.84 -6.42
N MET A 308 -17.27 0.08 -7.31
CA MET A 308 -17.50 1.48 -6.94
C MET A 308 -18.59 1.61 -5.86
N LYS A 309 -19.71 0.89 -6.00
CA LYS A 309 -20.79 0.95 -5.01
C LYS A 309 -20.42 0.36 -3.65
N SER A 310 -19.53 -0.63 -3.59
CA SER A 310 -18.99 -1.13 -2.32
C SER A 310 -18.29 -0.03 -1.53
N TYR A 311 -17.39 0.73 -2.19
CA TYR A 311 -16.71 1.85 -1.53
C TYR A 311 -17.60 3.08 -1.34
N MET A 312 -18.61 3.32 -2.20
CA MET A 312 -19.64 4.34 -1.93
C MET A 312 -20.48 4.00 -0.69
N ALA A 313 -20.89 2.74 -0.52
CA ALA A 313 -21.69 2.31 0.63
C ALA A 313 -20.88 2.45 1.93
N LEU A 314 -19.59 2.12 1.89
CA LEU A 314 -18.69 2.38 3.01
C LEU A 314 -18.52 3.88 3.27
N ALA A 315 -18.24 4.69 2.23
CA ALA A 315 -18.06 6.13 2.37
C ALA A 315 -19.31 6.82 2.91
N ALA A 316 -20.49 6.47 2.41
CA ALA A 316 -21.78 6.94 2.91
C ALA A 316 -21.98 6.57 4.39
N PHE A 317 -21.68 5.32 4.78
CA PHE A 317 -21.79 4.88 6.17
C PHE A 317 -20.86 5.68 7.11
N LEU A 318 -19.59 5.89 6.72
CA LEU A 318 -18.63 6.65 7.52
C LEU A 318 -18.96 8.14 7.62
N THR A 319 -19.45 8.75 6.54
CA THR A 319 -19.90 10.15 6.51
C THR A 319 -21.22 10.33 7.27
N GLU A 320 -22.29 9.68 6.81
CA GLU A 320 -23.68 9.97 7.25
C GLU A 320 -23.98 9.47 8.67
N GLN A 321 -23.38 8.35 9.09
CA GLN A 321 -23.67 7.75 10.41
C GLN A 321 -22.65 8.14 11.49
N HIS A 322 -21.44 8.56 11.11
CA HIS A 322 -20.36 8.83 12.08
C HIS A 322 -19.69 10.21 12.00
N GLY A 323 -19.80 10.96 10.89
CA GLY A 323 -19.22 12.31 10.79
C GLY A 323 -17.68 12.33 10.98
N ILE A 324 -16.97 11.41 10.32
CA ILE A 324 -15.52 11.24 10.46
C ILE A 324 -14.72 11.57 9.18
N GLU A 325 -15.42 11.98 8.12
CA GLU A 325 -14.87 12.51 6.88
C GLU A 325 -14.07 13.79 7.10
N ASP A 326 -12.99 13.95 6.33
CA ASP A 326 -11.95 15.00 6.37
C ASP A 326 -11.17 15.13 7.70
N ASP A 327 -11.74 14.75 8.83
CA ASP A 327 -11.12 14.76 10.16
C ASP A 327 -10.18 13.58 10.36
N VAL A 328 -10.62 12.36 10.04
CA VAL A 328 -9.75 11.19 9.97
C VAL A 328 -9.78 10.60 8.56
N VAL A 329 -10.94 10.34 7.95
CA VAL A 329 -11.01 9.81 6.57
C VAL A 329 -10.85 10.95 5.57
N ILE A 330 -9.64 11.16 5.03
CA ILE A 330 -9.34 12.31 4.16
C ILE A 330 -9.60 12.07 2.66
N GLY A 331 -9.82 10.82 2.27
CA GLY A 331 -9.87 10.44 0.86
C GLY A 331 -9.64 8.95 0.62
N TYR A 332 -9.61 8.60 -0.66
CA TYR A 332 -9.65 7.24 -1.16
C TYR A 332 -8.64 7.05 -2.29
N ASP A 333 -7.97 5.90 -2.30
CA ASP A 333 -7.27 5.41 -3.50
C ASP A 333 -8.30 4.91 -4.53
N THR A 334 -7.92 4.82 -5.81
CA THR A 334 -8.85 4.31 -6.85
C THR A 334 -8.84 2.80 -6.94
N LEU A 335 -7.66 2.18 -6.94
CA LEU A 335 -7.41 0.74 -6.93
C LEU A 335 -5.91 0.50 -6.71
N ASN A 336 -5.54 -0.24 -5.65
CA ASN A 336 -4.14 -0.60 -5.38
C ASN A 336 -3.52 -1.37 -6.56
N GLU A 337 -2.26 -1.06 -6.90
CA GLU A 337 -1.42 -1.69 -7.94
C GLU A 337 -2.18 -2.20 -9.18
N PRO A 338 -2.81 -1.29 -9.96
CA PRO A 338 -3.71 -1.67 -11.04
C PRO A 338 -2.94 -2.36 -12.18
N SER A 339 -3.51 -3.43 -12.73
CA SER A 339 -2.94 -4.19 -13.84
C SER A 339 -3.81 -4.12 -15.08
N ALA A 340 -3.18 -4.06 -16.26
CA ALA A 340 -3.84 -4.13 -17.55
C ALA A 340 -4.30 -5.55 -17.94
N GLY A 341 -3.90 -6.59 -17.17
CA GLY A 341 -4.14 -7.98 -17.54
C GLY A 341 -3.40 -8.34 -18.83
N TRP A 342 -4.13 -8.60 -19.91
CA TRP A 342 -3.56 -8.81 -21.24
C TRP A 342 -3.73 -7.61 -22.18
N ILE A 343 -4.40 -6.52 -21.76
CA ILE A 343 -4.55 -5.31 -22.57
C ILE A 343 -3.15 -4.74 -22.91
N GLY A 344 -2.89 -4.49 -24.20
CA GLY A 344 -1.60 -4.06 -24.71
C GLY A 344 -0.60 -5.19 -25.03
N VAL A 345 -0.98 -6.47 -24.89
CA VAL A 345 -0.13 -7.60 -25.31
C VAL A 345 -0.08 -7.70 -26.85
N GLU A 346 1.08 -7.37 -27.41
CA GLU A 346 1.41 -7.40 -28.85
C GLU A 346 1.16 -8.77 -29.51
N ASP A 347 1.59 -9.87 -28.88
CA ASP A 347 1.41 -11.23 -29.40
C ASP A 347 1.24 -12.24 -28.26
N ILE A 348 0.05 -12.85 -28.17
CA ILE A 348 -0.29 -13.84 -27.13
C ILE A 348 0.53 -15.14 -27.22
N ARG A 349 1.25 -15.39 -28.33
CA ARG A 349 2.10 -16.58 -28.51
C ARG A 349 3.42 -16.50 -27.77
N VAL A 350 3.84 -15.32 -27.29
CA VAL A 350 5.11 -15.11 -26.60
C VAL A 350 4.89 -14.62 -25.17
N ILE A 351 5.91 -14.74 -24.31
CA ILE A 351 5.89 -14.10 -22.99
C ILE A 351 6.10 -12.59 -23.22
N PRO A 352 5.17 -11.70 -22.80
CA PRO A 352 5.27 -10.28 -23.09
C PRO A 352 6.60 -9.66 -22.66
N HIS A 353 7.11 -8.71 -23.45
CA HIS A 353 8.37 -8.03 -23.17
C HIS A 353 8.31 -7.19 -21.89
N HIS A 354 7.13 -6.62 -21.57
CA HIS A 354 6.85 -5.88 -20.34
C HIS A 354 6.63 -6.77 -19.11
N GLN A 355 6.58 -8.11 -19.25
CA GLN A 355 6.48 -9.00 -18.09
C GLN A 355 7.84 -9.04 -17.38
N GLU A 356 8.04 -8.16 -16.40
CA GLU A 356 9.29 -8.03 -15.65
C GLU A 356 9.51 -9.22 -14.68
N LEU A 357 8.44 -9.76 -14.07
CA LEU A 357 8.50 -10.87 -13.11
C LEU A 357 8.22 -12.23 -13.77
N LYS A 358 9.21 -13.14 -13.72
CA LYS A 358 9.12 -14.52 -14.23
C LYS A 358 9.74 -15.51 -13.23
N LYS A 359 8.99 -16.53 -12.83
CA LYS A 359 9.41 -17.55 -11.85
C LYS A 359 8.54 -18.81 -11.97
N ASP A 360 9.12 -19.98 -11.73
CA ASP A 360 8.51 -21.28 -11.95
C ASP A 360 8.02 -21.43 -13.41
N ALA A 361 6.93 -22.17 -13.63
CA ALA A 361 6.18 -22.23 -14.87
C ALA A 361 5.67 -20.84 -15.27
N THR A 362 6.21 -20.30 -16.36
CA THR A 362 5.78 -19.04 -16.98
C THR A 362 5.16 -19.36 -18.35
N PRO A 363 3.85 -19.64 -18.42
CA PRO A 363 3.14 -19.77 -19.69
C PRO A 363 3.09 -18.44 -20.44
N THR A 364 2.95 -18.50 -21.76
CA THR A 364 2.47 -17.36 -22.56
C THR A 364 0.96 -17.14 -22.33
N PRO A 365 0.38 -16.00 -22.73
CA PRO A 365 -1.07 -15.80 -22.66
C PRO A 365 -1.86 -16.90 -23.37
N LEU A 366 -1.46 -17.31 -24.58
CA LEU A 366 -2.07 -18.42 -25.31
C LEU A 366 -1.95 -19.75 -24.55
N GLN A 367 -0.74 -20.08 -24.04
CA GLN A 367 -0.54 -21.30 -23.25
C GLN A 367 -1.39 -21.31 -21.98
N SER A 368 -1.60 -20.14 -21.35
CA SER A 368 -2.47 -20.01 -20.17
C SER A 368 -3.93 -20.32 -20.51
N MET A 369 -4.43 -19.88 -21.67
CA MET A 369 -5.78 -20.20 -22.13
C MET A 369 -5.95 -21.68 -22.46
N ILE A 370 -4.96 -22.28 -23.15
CA ILE A 370 -4.97 -23.70 -23.54
C ILE A 370 -4.92 -24.61 -22.31
N LEU A 371 -4.06 -24.30 -21.33
CA LEU A 371 -4.01 -24.99 -20.04
C LEU A 371 -5.33 -24.86 -19.26
N GLY A 372 -5.96 -23.68 -19.28
CA GLY A 372 -7.29 -23.47 -18.70
C GLY A 372 -8.41 -24.27 -19.37
N GLN A 373 -8.23 -24.64 -20.65
CA GLN A 373 -9.14 -25.53 -21.37
C GLN A 373 -8.87 -27.02 -21.11
N GLY A 374 -7.90 -27.34 -20.24
CA GLY A 374 -7.59 -28.70 -19.80
C GLY A 374 -6.55 -29.43 -20.65
N TYR A 375 -5.93 -28.76 -21.62
CA TYR A 375 -4.94 -29.36 -22.51
C TYR A 375 -3.51 -29.21 -21.96
N GLN A 376 -2.72 -30.28 -22.07
CA GLN A 376 -1.30 -30.29 -21.72
C GLN A 376 -0.51 -29.21 -22.48
N GLN A 377 0.39 -28.50 -21.81
CA GLN A 377 1.34 -27.56 -22.43
C GLN A 377 2.74 -27.71 -21.85
N THR A 378 3.76 -27.43 -22.67
CA THR A 378 5.15 -27.30 -22.21
C THR A 378 5.54 -25.83 -22.21
N VAL A 379 5.64 -25.27 -21.01
CA VAL A 379 5.88 -23.83 -20.78
C VAL A 379 7.33 -23.57 -20.40
N GLU A 380 7.77 -22.31 -20.45
CA GLU A 380 9.12 -21.97 -19.98
C GLU A 380 9.23 -22.08 -18.46
N PHE A 381 10.36 -22.59 -17.96
CA PHE A 381 10.63 -22.66 -16.52
C PHE A 381 11.72 -21.66 -16.12
N TRP A 382 11.37 -20.75 -15.21
CA TRP A 382 12.18 -19.61 -14.81
C TRP A 382 12.61 -19.68 -13.34
N ILE A 383 13.82 -19.19 -13.06
CA ILE A 383 14.33 -19.01 -11.70
C ILE A 383 14.74 -17.56 -11.47
N SER A 384 14.57 -17.07 -10.24
CA SER A 384 15.18 -15.82 -9.80
C SER A 384 16.69 -16.03 -9.65
N THR A 385 17.50 -15.18 -10.28
CA THR A 385 18.95 -15.11 -10.07
C THR A 385 19.34 -13.71 -9.60
N PHE A 386 20.61 -13.53 -9.26
CA PHE A 386 21.10 -12.23 -8.80
C PHE A 386 20.84 -11.09 -9.82
N PHE A 387 20.90 -11.39 -11.12
CA PHE A 387 20.63 -10.44 -12.21
C PHE A 387 19.15 -10.41 -12.66
N GLY A 388 18.23 -10.89 -11.81
CA GLY A 388 16.81 -11.02 -12.14
C GLY A 388 16.46 -12.40 -12.72
N PRO A 389 15.29 -12.52 -13.38
CA PRO A 389 14.80 -13.78 -13.90
C PRO A 389 15.72 -14.39 -14.97
N LYS A 390 15.94 -15.71 -14.89
CA LYS A 390 16.64 -16.50 -15.90
C LYS A 390 15.85 -17.75 -16.25
N ARG A 391 15.62 -17.99 -17.54
CA ARG A 391 15.09 -19.27 -18.04
C ARG A 391 16.08 -20.39 -17.71
N LYS A 392 15.62 -21.37 -16.94
CA LYS A 392 16.39 -22.58 -16.58
C LYS A 392 16.08 -23.75 -17.52
N GLY A 393 14.89 -23.76 -18.13
CA GLY A 393 14.47 -24.80 -19.07
C GLY A 393 13.02 -24.67 -19.50
N SER A 394 12.30 -25.78 -19.50
CA SER A 394 10.85 -25.87 -19.66
C SER A 394 10.25 -26.79 -18.59
N LYS A 395 8.94 -26.70 -18.40
CA LYS A 395 8.15 -27.56 -17.49
C LYS A 395 6.86 -27.92 -18.23
N THR A 396 6.55 -29.21 -18.32
CA THR A 396 5.28 -29.70 -18.86
C THR A 396 4.25 -29.70 -17.74
N ILE A 397 3.07 -29.17 -18.03
CA ILE A 397 1.91 -29.15 -17.15
C ILE A 397 0.80 -29.88 -17.90
N ASP A 398 0.17 -30.84 -17.23
CA ASP A 398 -0.92 -31.63 -17.77
C ASP A 398 -2.14 -31.53 -16.84
N PRO A 399 -3.17 -30.76 -17.22
CA PRO A 399 -4.42 -30.72 -16.46
C PRO A 399 -5.25 -32.01 -16.59
N ALA A 400 -4.86 -32.96 -17.45
CA ALA A 400 -5.56 -34.22 -17.69
C ALA A 400 -7.05 -34.06 -18.06
N GLY A 401 -7.39 -32.98 -18.77
CA GLY A 401 -8.77 -32.65 -19.15
C GLY A 401 -9.58 -31.86 -18.10
N VAL A 402 -9.01 -31.56 -16.92
CA VAL A 402 -9.63 -30.67 -15.92
C VAL A 402 -9.62 -29.23 -16.44
N THR A 403 -10.77 -28.56 -16.45
CA THR A 403 -10.93 -27.19 -16.95
C THR A 403 -10.92 -26.16 -15.83
N ALA A 404 -10.33 -24.99 -16.10
CA ALA A 404 -10.40 -23.81 -15.22
C ALA A 404 -11.74 -23.07 -15.34
N TRP A 405 -12.68 -23.61 -16.13
CA TRP A 405 -13.99 -23.05 -16.43
C TRP A 405 -15.08 -23.94 -15.83
N LEU A 406 -16.07 -23.33 -15.19
CA LEU A 406 -17.23 -24.02 -14.59
C LEU A 406 -17.98 -24.83 -15.65
N SER A 407 -18.40 -26.05 -15.29
CA SER A 407 -19.36 -26.84 -16.07
C SER A 407 -20.69 -26.10 -16.22
N LYS A 408 -21.56 -26.59 -17.11
CA LYS A 408 -22.90 -25.99 -17.28
C LYS A 408 -23.69 -26.03 -15.98
N GLU A 409 -23.66 -27.16 -15.29
CA GLU A 409 -24.37 -27.42 -14.04
C GLU A 409 -23.84 -26.53 -12.92
N GLN A 410 -22.51 -26.45 -12.76
CA GLN A 410 -21.88 -25.56 -11.78
C GLN A 410 -22.20 -24.09 -12.07
N ARG A 411 -22.17 -23.66 -13.34
CA ARG A 411 -22.47 -22.28 -13.72
C ARG A 411 -23.94 -21.94 -13.51
N ASP A 412 -24.86 -22.81 -13.92
CA ASP A 412 -26.30 -22.63 -13.67
C ASP A 412 -26.60 -22.53 -12.15
N GLU A 413 -25.88 -23.28 -11.32
CA GLU A 413 -25.98 -23.17 -9.85
C GLU A 413 -25.50 -21.81 -9.34
N LYS A 414 -24.34 -21.32 -9.79
CA LYS A 414 -23.82 -20.00 -9.37
C LYS A 414 -24.68 -18.86 -9.89
N ASP A 415 -25.14 -18.95 -11.14
CA ASP A 415 -26.06 -17.99 -11.75
C ASP A 415 -27.36 -17.89 -10.94
N LYS A 416 -27.92 -19.04 -10.51
CA LYS A 416 -29.07 -19.08 -9.59
C LYS A 416 -28.75 -18.51 -8.20
N ARG A 417 -27.57 -18.82 -7.63
CA ARG A 417 -27.16 -18.37 -6.29
C ARG A 417 -26.99 -16.84 -6.20
N PHE A 418 -26.40 -16.24 -7.23
CA PHE A 418 -26.05 -14.81 -7.27
C PHE A 418 -27.05 -13.96 -8.08
N GLY A 419 -28.09 -14.56 -8.66
CA GLY A 419 -29.13 -13.85 -9.40
C GLY A 419 -28.64 -13.28 -10.74
N TRP A 420 -27.85 -14.07 -11.47
CA TRP A 420 -27.34 -13.73 -12.79
C TRP A 420 -28.17 -14.36 -13.90
N THR A 421 -28.60 -13.52 -14.84
CA THR A 421 -29.14 -13.88 -16.15
C THR A 421 -28.10 -13.50 -17.20
N ARG A 422 -27.46 -14.49 -17.82
CA ARG A 422 -26.49 -14.27 -18.89
C ARG A 422 -27.21 -14.07 -20.22
N SER A 423 -26.67 -13.21 -21.09
CA SER A 423 -27.15 -13.07 -22.47
C SER A 423 -27.09 -14.41 -23.22
N PRO A 424 -27.99 -14.69 -24.19
CA PRO A 424 -27.85 -15.84 -25.09
C PRO A 424 -26.49 -15.91 -25.80
N ASP A 425 -25.86 -14.76 -26.05
CA ASP A 425 -24.55 -14.65 -26.68
C ASP A 425 -23.38 -14.83 -25.70
N PHE A 426 -23.65 -14.91 -24.38
CA PHE A 426 -22.59 -15.09 -23.38
C PHE A 426 -21.87 -16.43 -23.62
N PRO A 427 -20.52 -16.46 -23.63
CA PRO A 427 -19.73 -17.67 -23.85
C PRO A 427 -20.27 -18.91 -23.11
N LYS A 428 -20.35 -20.06 -23.79
CA LYS A 428 -20.80 -21.35 -23.23
C LYS A 428 -19.97 -21.76 -22.01
N ALA A 429 -20.59 -22.52 -21.11
CA ALA A 429 -19.92 -23.10 -19.95
C ALA A 429 -18.91 -24.18 -20.35
N GLY A 430 -17.89 -24.41 -19.51
CA GLY A 430 -16.80 -25.36 -19.76
C GLY A 430 -15.78 -24.94 -20.83
N GLU A 431 -15.99 -23.79 -21.49
CA GLU A 431 -15.19 -23.32 -22.63
C GLU A 431 -14.57 -21.94 -22.36
N CYS A 432 -13.33 -21.74 -22.82
CA CYS A 432 -12.57 -20.51 -22.66
C CYS A 432 -13.25 -19.32 -23.34
N ILE A 433 -13.56 -18.27 -22.57
CA ILE A 433 -14.26 -17.08 -23.08
C ILE A 433 -13.50 -16.43 -24.24
N TRP A 434 -12.16 -16.44 -24.21
CA TRP A 434 -11.33 -15.84 -25.24
C TRP A 434 -11.34 -16.67 -26.53
N ALA A 435 -11.41 -17.99 -26.44
CA ALA A 435 -11.59 -18.84 -27.61
C ALA A 435 -12.95 -18.56 -28.30
N GLN A 436 -14.01 -18.39 -27.50
CA GLN A 436 -15.35 -18.05 -27.99
C GLN A 436 -15.48 -16.62 -28.52
N HIS A 437 -14.52 -15.73 -28.25
CA HIS A 437 -14.36 -14.43 -28.93
C HIS A 437 -13.48 -14.51 -30.20
N GLY A 438 -13.07 -15.72 -30.61
CA GLY A 438 -12.29 -15.98 -31.82
C GLY A 438 -10.82 -15.58 -31.70
N VAL A 439 -10.24 -15.67 -30.50
CA VAL A 439 -8.80 -15.42 -30.27
C VAL A 439 -7.95 -16.63 -30.69
N TRP A 440 -8.42 -17.84 -30.40
CA TRP A 440 -7.80 -19.12 -30.74
C TRP A 440 -8.88 -20.22 -30.83
N ASP A 441 -8.60 -21.33 -31.52
CA ASP A 441 -9.55 -22.43 -31.70
C ASP A 441 -9.36 -23.55 -30.66
N ILE A 442 -10.43 -23.96 -29.98
CA ILE A 442 -10.38 -24.99 -28.92
C ILE A 442 -9.94 -26.37 -29.47
N SER A 443 -10.34 -26.71 -30.69
CA SER A 443 -10.15 -28.05 -31.27
C SER A 443 -8.77 -28.25 -31.91
N THR A 444 -8.26 -27.24 -32.61
CA THR A 444 -6.92 -27.29 -33.24
C THR A 444 -5.82 -26.72 -32.35
N GLN A 445 -6.18 -25.96 -31.31
CA GLN A 445 -5.28 -25.16 -30.47
C GLN A 445 -4.50 -24.08 -31.24
N GLU A 446 -4.94 -23.75 -32.47
CA GLU A 446 -4.31 -22.72 -33.30
C GLU A 446 -4.75 -21.32 -32.87
N VAL A 447 -3.83 -20.36 -32.95
CA VAL A 447 -4.15 -18.95 -32.76
C VAL A 447 -4.87 -18.39 -33.98
N LEU A 448 -5.95 -17.64 -33.76
CA LEU A 448 -6.74 -16.98 -34.81
C LEU A 448 -6.43 -15.48 -34.87
N LYS A 449 -6.22 -14.83 -33.72
CA LYS A 449 -5.92 -13.40 -33.60
C LYS A 449 -4.77 -13.18 -32.59
N PRO A 450 -3.50 -13.22 -33.03
CA PRO A 450 -2.36 -13.10 -32.11
C PRO A 450 -2.28 -11.73 -31.41
N GLU A 451 -2.72 -10.68 -32.10
CA GLU A 451 -2.67 -9.27 -31.68
C GLU A 451 -3.95 -8.80 -30.96
N TYR A 452 -4.83 -9.72 -30.53
CA TYR A 452 -6.22 -9.39 -30.14
C TYR A 452 -6.33 -8.34 -29.03
N PHE A 453 -5.42 -8.34 -28.07
CA PHE A 453 -5.42 -7.38 -26.96
C PHE A 453 -4.54 -6.15 -27.21
N TYR A 454 -3.79 -6.12 -28.30
CA TYR A 454 -2.95 -5.00 -28.69
C TYR A 454 -3.75 -3.93 -29.44
N LYS A 455 -4.76 -4.34 -30.21
CA LYS A 455 -5.52 -3.46 -31.09
C LYS A 455 -6.84 -3.02 -30.48
N ASP A 456 -7.22 -1.77 -30.75
CA ASP A 456 -8.56 -1.28 -30.45
C ASP A 456 -9.58 -1.84 -31.47
N PRO A 457 -10.65 -2.53 -31.03
CA PRO A 457 -11.64 -3.10 -31.94
C PRO A 457 -12.42 -2.08 -32.78
N GLU A 458 -12.41 -0.79 -32.41
CA GLU A 458 -13.09 0.28 -33.15
C GLU A 458 -12.16 0.94 -34.20
N THR A 459 -10.85 1.02 -33.93
CA THR A 459 -9.89 1.77 -34.77
C THR A 459 -8.81 0.93 -35.45
N GLU A 460 -8.59 -0.32 -35.03
CA GLU A 460 -7.47 -1.22 -35.39
C GLU A 460 -6.06 -0.67 -35.06
N GLU A 461 -5.96 0.50 -34.41
CA GLU A 461 -4.72 1.06 -33.88
C GLU A 461 -4.35 0.45 -32.52
N LYS A 462 -3.19 0.79 -31.96
CA LYS A 462 -2.79 0.32 -30.62
C LYS A 462 -3.80 0.79 -29.56
N TYR A 463 -4.34 -0.14 -28.78
CA TYR A 463 -5.19 0.17 -27.64
C TYR A 463 -4.38 0.90 -26.55
N ASP A 464 -4.74 2.15 -26.29
CA ASP A 464 -4.16 2.94 -25.21
C ASP A 464 -4.89 2.67 -23.89
N PHE A 465 -4.32 1.77 -23.07
CA PHE A 465 -4.88 1.38 -21.77
C PHE A 465 -5.18 2.58 -20.87
N ASP A 466 -4.30 3.59 -20.90
CA ASP A 466 -4.36 4.75 -20.01
C ASP A 466 -5.59 5.62 -20.33
N SER A 467 -5.77 6.02 -21.59
CA SER A 467 -6.89 6.87 -21.99
C SER A 467 -8.21 6.12 -22.23
N ARG A 468 -8.17 4.86 -22.69
CA ARG A 468 -9.38 4.08 -23.02
C ARG A 468 -9.96 3.32 -21.82
N ALA A 469 -9.15 2.96 -20.83
CA ALA A 469 -9.60 2.11 -19.72
C ALA A 469 -9.31 2.68 -18.32
N PHE A 470 -8.05 2.94 -17.98
CA PHE A 470 -7.64 3.28 -16.62
C PHE A 470 -8.13 4.66 -16.16
N LEU A 471 -7.82 5.74 -16.90
CA LEU A 471 -8.28 7.09 -16.54
C LEU A 471 -9.83 7.21 -16.53
N PRO A 472 -10.59 6.64 -17.49
CA PRO A 472 -12.04 6.59 -17.41
C PRO A 472 -12.58 5.87 -16.16
N PHE A 473 -11.92 4.80 -15.70
CA PHE A 473 -12.27 4.15 -14.43
C PHE A 473 -12.02 5.07 -13.23
N CYS A 474 -10.82 5.68 -13.15
CA CYS A 474 -10.47 6.61 -12.06
C CYS A 474 -11.42 7.80 -11.98
N ARG A 475 -11.85 8.35 -13.13
CA ARG A 475 -12.86 9.43 -13.21
C ARG A 475 -14.22 8.97 -12.68
N ARG A 476 -14.71 7.79 -13.08
CA ARG A 476 -15.98 7.23 -12.56
C ARG A 476 -15.92 6.97 -11.05
N PHE A 477 -14.83 6.38 -10.55
CA PHE A 477 -14.65 6.13 -9.12
C PHE A 477 -14.62 7.44 -8.32
N ALA A 478 -13.85 8.42 -8.78
CA ALA A 478 -13.75 9.73 -8.15
C ALA A 478 -15.10 10.48 -8.12
N GLN A 479 -15.86 10.45 -9.22
CA GLN A 479 -17.20 11.03 -9.27
C GLN A 479 -18.13 10.32 -8.29
N ALA A 480 -18.14 8.98 -8.31
CA ALA A 480 -18.99 8.15 -7.46
C ALA A 480 -18.75 8.43 -5.97
N VAL A 481 -17.50 8.38 -5.51
CA VAL A 481 -17.15 8.69 -4.11
C VAL A 481 -17.50 10.13 -3.73
N ARG A 482 -17.27 11.11 -4.61
CA ARG A 482 -17.58 12.53 -4.35
C ARG A 482 -19.09 12.84 -4.32
N THR A 483 -19.97 11.90 -4.67
CA THR A 483 -21.42 12.05 -4.40
C THR A 483 -21.76 11.93 -2.92
N VAL A 484 -20.94 11.23 -2.12
CA VAL A 484 -21.18 10.97 -0.69
C VAL A 484 -20.13 11.62 0.23
N HIS A 485 -18.88 11.76 -0.22
CA HIS A 485 -17.83 12.55 0.45
C HIS A 485 -17.32 13.64 -0.49
N SER A 486 -18.00 14.79 -0.54
CA SER A 486 -17.75 15.84 -1.53
C SER A 486 -16.33 16.42 -1.52
N ALA A 487 -15.64 16.37 -0.38
CA ALA A 487 -14.28 16.87 -0.19
C ALA A 487 -13.18 15.80 -0.39
N ALA A 488 -13.55 14.56 -0.74
CA ALA A 488 -12.64 13.43 -0.88
C ALA A 488 -11.42 13.79 -1.75
N ILE A 489 -10.24 13.66 -1.14
CA ILE A 489 -8.97 13.66 -1.88
C ILE A 489 -8.90 12.32 -2.62
N ILE A 490 -8.69 12.37 -3.93
CA ILE A 490 -8.50 11.17 -4.75
C ILE A 490 -7.01 10.92 -4.87
N PHE A 491 -6.57 9.77 -4.37
CA PHE A 491 -5.22 9.29 -4.52
C PHE A 491 -5.19 8.52 -5.85
N LEU A 492 -4.35 8.97 -6.78
CA LEU A 492 -4.24 8.41 -8.12
C LEU A 492 -2.96 7.58 -8.20
N GLU A 493 -3.12 6.27 -8.02
CA GLU A 493 -2.08 5.27 -8.17
C GLU A 493 -2.07 4.70 -9.61
N PRO A 494 -1.04 4.99 -10.44
CA PRO A 494 -0.87 4.30 -11.72
C PRO A 494 -0.27 2.89 -11.51
N PRO A 495 -0.23 2.04 -12.55
CA PRO A 495 0.50 0.77 -12.49
C PRO A 495 1.96 0.97 -12.00
N VAL A 496 2.48 0.00 -11.25
CA VAL A 496 3.72 0.14 -10.49
C VAL A 496 4.93 0.50 -11.38
N ASN A 497 5.64 1.57 -10.99
CA ASN A 497 6.73 2.19 -11.74
C ASN A 497 6.34 2.73 -13.14
N GLU A 498 5.07 2.87 -13.50
CA GLU A 498 4.67 3.59 -14.72
C GLU A 498 4.52 5.10 -14.47
N ILE A 499 4.53 5.86 -15.56
CA ILE A 499 4.18 7.28 -15.56
C ILE A 499 2.65 7.34 -15.56
N PRO A 500 1.99 8.15 -14.72
CA PRO A 500 0.54 8.26 -14.74
C PRO A 500 0.06 8.90 -16.06
N PRO A 501 -1.19 8.63 -16.48
CA PRO A 501 -1.79 9.31 -17.62
C PRO A 501 -1.77 10.82 -17.41
N SER A 502 -1.56 11.58 -18.50
CA SER A 502 -1.77 13.02 -18.46
C SER A 502 -3.23 13.33 -18.08
N LEU A 503 -3.44 14.34 -17.25
CA LEU A 503 -4.77 14.89 -16.98
C LEU A 503 -4.98 16.15 -17.84
N PRO A 504 -5.42 16.02 -19.10
CA PRO A 504 -5.79 17.20 -19.89
C PRO A 504 -7.00 17.89 -19.22
N PRO A 505 -7.15 19.22 -19.40
CA PRO A 505 -8.39 19.90 -19.07
C PRO A 505 -9.58 19.18 -19.73
N PRO A 506 -10.76 19.12 -19.10
CA PRO A 506 -11.95 18.61 -19.75
C PRO A 506 -12.25 19.46 -21.00
N HIS A 507 -12.15 18.84 -22.17
CA HIS A 507 -12.79 19.33 -23.36
C HIS A 507 -14.18 18.70 -23.42
N ASP A 508 -15.19 19.58 -23.43
CA ASP A 508 -16.63 19.33 -23.54
C ASP A 508 -17.36 18.75 -22.29
N ASP A 509 -18.39 19.48 -21.84
CA ASP A 509 -19.07 19.33 -20.53
C ASP A 509 -20.08 18.14 -20.43
N GLU A 510 -20.17 17.25 -21.43
CA GLU A 510 -21.33 16.33 -21.57
C GLU A 510 -21.06 14.81 -21.41
N ASP A 511 -19.85 14.35 -21.05
CA ASP A 511 -19.63 12.92 -20.70
C ASP A 511 -18.99 12.75 -19.30
N VAL A 512 -19.46 11.72 -18.58
CA VAL A 512 -18.85 11.22 -17.32
C VAL A 512 -17.37 10.88 -17.52
N ALA A 513 -16.97 10.51 -18.74
CA ALA A 513 -15.58 10.35 -19.14
C ALA A 513 -14.70 11.62 -18.97
N HIS A 514 -15.29 12.81 -18.76
CA HIS A 514 -14.60 14.09 -18.58
C HIS A 514 -14.67 14.65 -17.14
N PHE A 515 -15.15 13.90 -16.15
CA PHE A 515 -15.17 14.38 -14.75
C PHE A 515 -13.78 14.86 -14.28
N ASP A 516 -13.70 16.10 -13.81
CA ASP A 516 -12.45 16.71 -13.38
C ASP A 516 -12.01 16.25 -11.98
N ILE A 517 -11.09 15.30 -11.96
CA ILE A 517 -10.45 14.83 -10.73
C ILE A 517 -9.40 15.80 -10.19
N SER A 518 -8.81 16.66 -11.03
CA SER A 518 -7.61 17.47 -10.74
C SER A 518 -7.81 18.42 -9.56
N SER A 519 -9.01 18.97 -9.41
CA SER A 519 -9.47 19.80 -8.29
C SER A 519 -8.98 19.36 -6.90
N ARG A 520 -8.98 18.05 -6.60
CA ARG A 520 -8.45 17.45 -5.35
C ARG A 520 -7.85 16.06 -5.61
N VAL A 521 -6.78 16.02 -6.40
CA VAL A 521 -5.98 14.80 -6.66
C VAL A 521 -4.63 14.84 -5.92
N VAL A 522 -4.13 13.65 -5.57
CA VAL A 522 -2.77 13.39 -5.07
C VAL A 522 -2.15 12.32 -5.94
N TYR A 523 -0.90 12.51 -6.38
CA TYR A 523 -0.16 11.48 -7.08
C TYR A 523 0.32 10.42 -6.07
N ALA A 524 -0.11 9.17 -6.22
CA ALA A 524 0.05 8.11 -5.22
C ALA A 524 0.87 6.88 -5.68
N PRO A 525 2.07 7.04 -6.29
CA PRO A 525 2.83 5.92 -6.84
C PRO A 525 3.49 5.05 -5.76
N HIS A 526 3.77 3.80 -6.09
CA HIS A 526 4.58 2.90 -5.28
C HIS A 526 6.04 2.85 -5.74
N TRP A 527 6.97 2.59 -4.82
CA TRP A 527 8.36 2.30 -5.16
C TRP A 527 9.02 1.35 -4.16
N TYR A 528 9.66 0.31 -4.69
CA TYR A 528 10.45 -0.65 -3.93
C TYR A 528 11.85 -0.82 -4.54
N ASP A 529 12.85 -1.04 -3.68
CA ASP A 529 14.15 -1.54 -4.09
C ASP A 529 14.02 -2.99 -4.59
N GLY A 530 13.75 -3.16 -5.88
CA GLY A 530 13.55 -4.46 -6.52
C GLY A 530 14.70 -5.45 -6.32
N LEU A 531 15.95 -4.97 -6.21
CA LEU A 531 17.09 -5.86 -5.98
C LEU A 531 17.09 -6.44 -4.56
N THR A 532 16.82 -5.62 -3.55
CA THR A 532 16.72 -6.07 -2.15
C THR A 532 15.45 -6.86 -1.90
N LEU A 533 14.32 -6.47 -2.50
CA LEU A 533 13.03 -7.14 -2.36
C LEU A 533 13.07 -8.56 -2.96
N LEU A 534 13.44 -8.70 -4.24
CA LEU A 534 13.44 -9.99 -4.94
C LEU A 534 14.49 -10.97 -4.40
N ASN A 535 15.68 -10.49 -4.01
CA ASN A 535 16.73 -11.34 -3.44
C ASN A 535 16.66 -11.48 -1.92
N LYS A 536 15.75 -10.77 -1.25
CA LYS A 536 15.64 -10.66 0.23
C LYS A 536 17.02 -10.46 0.88
N LYS A 537 17.77 -9.46 0.39
CA LYS A 537 19.17 -9.22 0.81
C LYS A 537 19.65 -7.80 0.50
N TRP A 538 20.10 -7.08 1.53
CA TRP A 538 20.90 -5.87 1.36
C TRP A 538 22.31 -6.20 0.83
N ASN A 539 22.70 -5.59 -0.29
CA ASN A 539 23.99 -5.79 -0.93
C ASN A 539 24.86 -4.51 -0.85
N PHE A 540 26.17 -4.63 -1.08
CA PHE A 540 27.08 -3.47 -1.13
C PHE A 540 26.95 -2.64 -2.41
N PHE A 541 26.06 -3.03 -3.32
CA PHE A 541 25.71 -2.34 -4.55
C PHE A 541 24.23 -2.53 -4.86
N ASN A 542 23.70 -1.68 -5.73
CA ASN A 542 22.33 -1.76 -6.25
C ASN A 542 22.30 -1.42 -7.75
N ILE A 543 21.13 -1.38 -8.37
CA ILE A 543 20.87 -1.12 -9.78
C ILE A 543 19.84 0.01 -9.87
N ASP A 544 20.09 1.00 -10.75
CA ASP A 544 19.11 2.04 -11.08
C ASP A 544 18.00 1.47 -11.97
N TYR A 545 17.12 0.66 -11.37
CA TYR A 545 16.09 -0.11 -12.06
C TYR A 545 15.14 0.78 -12.87
N LEU A 546 14.58 1.82 -12.23
CA LEU A 546 13.73 2.78 -12.90
C LEU A 546 14.47 3.47 -14.05
N GLY A 547 15.76 3.78 -13.87
CA GLY A 547 16.58 4.32 -14.96
C GLY A 547 16.75 3.37 -16.14
N VAL A 548 16.81 2.04 -15.92
CA VAL A 548 16.78 1.05 -17.02
C VAL A 548 15.40 1.03 -17.68
N LYS A 549 14.31 0.98 -16.90
CA LYS A 549 12.92 1.01 -17.40
C LYS A 549 12.63 2.26 -18.25
N ARG A 550 13.19 3.41 -17.86
CA ARG A 550 13.12 4.70 -18.59
C ARG A 550 14.19 4.85 -19.69
N GLY A 551 14.93 3.79 -20.05
CA GLY A 551 15.91 3.81 -21.14
C GLY A 551 17.17 4.66 -20.91
N ARG A 552 17.43 5.13 -19.67
CA ARG A 552 18.62 5.93 -19.32
C ARG A 552 19.93 5.14 -19.39
N TYR A 553 19.85 3.80 -19.39
CA TYR A 553 20.99 2.89 -19.52
C TYR A 553 20.67 1.80 -20.56
N PRO A 554 21.66 1.35 -21.36
CA PRO A 554 21.43 0.32 -22.38
C PRO A 554 21.21 -1.09 -21.80
N ASN A 555 21.51 -1.31 -20.52
CA ASN A 555 21.31 -2.57 -19.80
C ASN A 555 21.55 -2.39 -18.29
N TYR A 556 21.21 -3.42 -17.51
CA TYR A 556 21.40 -3.45 -16.05
C TYR A 556 22.86 -3.27 -15.59
N ALA A 557 23.86 -3.73 -16.35
CA ALA A 557 25.26 -3.61 -15.95
C ALA A 557 25.74 -2.15 -15.96
N ALA A 558 25.28 -1.35 -16.93
CA ALA A 558 25.54 0.10 -16.97
C ALA A 558 24.80 0.88 -15.85
N ALA A 559 23.76 0.29 -15.26
CA ALA A 559 22.95 0.88 -14.19
C ALA A 559 23.46 0.57 -12.76
N VAL A 560 24.53 -0.21 -12.60
CA VAL A 560 25.08 -0.61 -11.28
C VAL A 560 25.62 0.58 -10.48
N LYS A 561 25.30 0.62 -9.18
CA LYS A 561 25.70 1.67 -8.22
C LYS A 561 26.40 1.02 -7.01
N ILE A 562 27.69 1.30 -6.84
CA ILE A 562 28.54 0.60 -5.85
C ILE A 562 28.78 1.46 -4.60
N GLY A 563 28.54 0.88 -3.43
CA GLY A 563 28.74 1.49 -2.11
C GLY A 563 27.52 2.25 -1.59
N GLU A 564 27.33 2.24 -0.27
CA GLU A 564 26.16 2.80 0.44
C GLU A 564 25.78 4.21 -0.04
N ARG A 565 26.75 5.10 -0.25
CA ARG A 565 26.49 6.46 -0.75
C ARG A 565 25.90 6.46 -2.16
N ALA A 566 26.41 5.64 -3.08
CA ALA A 566 25.91 5.58 -4.45
C ALA A 566 24.51 4.93 -4.52
N ILE A 567 24.21 3.98 -3.62
CA ILE A 567 22.88 3.38 -3.50
C ILE A 567 21.87 4.43 -2.99
N LYS A 568 22.23 5.16 -1.93
CA LYS A 568 21.40 6.26 -1.39
C LYS A 568 21.11 7.34 -2.42
N GLU A 569 22.13 7.80 -3.16
CA GLU A 569 21.96 8.75 -4.26
C GLU A 569 21.11 8.17 -5.39
N CYS A 570 21.22 6.88 -5.69
CA CYS A 570 20.38 6.24 -6.68
C CYS A 570 18.90 6.23 -6.28
N PHE A 571 18.58 5.87 -5.03
CA PHE A 571 17.20 5.89 -4.55
C PHE A 571 16.65 7.31 -4.53
N ARG A 572 17.45 8.30 -4.08
CA ARG A 572 17.11 9.73 -4.13
C ARG A 572 16.72 10.14 -5.55
N ASN A 573 17.54 9.82 -6.54
CA ASN A 573 17.30 10.19 -7.94
C ASN A 573 16.11 9.43 -8.56
N GLN A 574 15.86 8.17 -8.18
CA GLN A 574 14.69 7.41 -8.65
C GLN A 574 13.39 8.02 -8.13
N LEU A 575 13.29 8.30 -6.82
CA LEU A 575 12.11 8.95 -6.23
C LEU A 575 11.94 10.40 -6.71
N GLU A 576 13.03 11.12 -6.97
CA GLU A 576 13.00 12.44 -7.62
C GLU A 576 12.41 12.35 -9.05
N SER A 577 12.79 11.31 -9.80
CA SER A 577 12.26 11.06 -11.15
C SER A 577 10.76 10.82 -11.10
N ILE A 578 10.30 9.92 -10.21
CA ILE A 578 8.87 9.61 -10.03
C ILE A 578 8.08 10.90 -9.71
N LYS A 579 8.54 11.69 -8.73
CA LYS A 579 7.90 12.97 -8.36
C LYS A 579 7.76 13.91 -9.56
N LYS A 580 8.83 14.08 -10.35
CA LYS A 580 8.85 14.96 -11.53
C LYS A 580 7.99 14.42 -12.68
N GLU A 581 8.00 13.11 -12.92
CA GLU A 581 7.18 12.44 -13.93
C GLU A 581 5.68 12.64 -13.62
N GLY A 582 5.25 12.42 -12.38
CA GLY A 582 3.88 12.71 -11.95
C GLY A 582 3.52 14.19 -12.05
N GLN A 583 4.38 15.09 -11.60
CA GLN A 583 4.18 16.54 -11.69
C GLN A 583 4.07 17.07 -13.13
N ALA A 584 4.73 16.42 -14.09
CA ALA A 584 4.65 16.76 -15.51
C ALA A 584 3.38 16.20 -16.18
N ALA A 585 2.90 15.03 -15.75
CA ALA A 585 1.71 14.38 -16.33
C ALA A 585 0.40 14.92 -15.74
N ILE A 586 0.27 14.96 -14.41
CA ILE A 586 -1.01 15.28 -13.74
C ILE A 586 -1.10 16.74 -13.26
N GLY A 587 0.00 17.49 -13.32
CA GLY A 587 0.10 18.86 -12.82
C GLY A 587 0.76 18.98 -11.44
N GLN A 588 0.84 20.20 -10.91
CA GLN A 588 1.48 20.49 -9.63
C GLN A 588 0.59 20.06 -8.44
N HIS A 589 0.49 18.76 -8.20
CA HIS A 589 -0.23 18.15 -7.08
C HIS A 589 0.73 17.53 -6.05
N PRO A 590 0.28 17.29 -4.80
CA PRO A 590 1.09 16.62 -3.81
C PRO A 590 1.44 15.20 -4.28
N THR A 591 2.64 14.75 -3.92
CA THR A 591 3.06 13.36 -4.13
C THR A 591 3.13 12.64 -2.79
N LEU A 592 2.51 11.47 -2.71
CA LEU A 592 2.62 10.53 -1.60
C LEU A 592 3.08 9.19 -2.16
N ILE A 593 4.18 8.66 -1.66
CA ILE A 593 4.61 7.29 -2.00
C ILE A 593 3.70 6.33 -1.24
N GLY A 594 2.74 5.70 -1.93
CA GLY A 594 1.71 4.85 -1.32
C GLY A 594 2.34 3.68 -0.58
N GLU A 595 3.32 3.03 -1.21
CA GLU A 595 4.10 1.96 -0.61
C GLU A 595 5.59 2.09 -0.89
N ILE A 596 6.36 1.86 0.17
CA ILE A 596 7.81 1.72 0.17
C ILE A 596 8.25 0.94 1.42
N GLY A 597 9.12 -0.05 1.27
CA GLY A 597 9.43 -0.96 2.37
C GLY A 597 10.65 -1.84 2.12
N ILE A 598 10.92 -2.74 3.07
CA ILE A 598 12.02 -3.71 3.00
C ILE A 598 11.58 -5.07 3.56
N PRO A 599 12.07 -6.20 3.02
CA PRO A 599 11.89 -7.49 3.66
C PRO A 599 12.70 -7.56 4.96
N TYR A 600 12.12 -8.13 6.02
CA TYR A 600 12.79 -8.38 7.29
C TYR A 600 13.42 -9.78 7.36
N ASP A 601 12.95 -10.75 6.57
CA ASP A 601 13.48 -12.12 6.51
C ASP A 601 14.82 -12.25 5.75
N MET A 602 15.55 -11.14 5.60
CA MET A 602 16.76 -11.08 4.77
C MET A 602 17.81 -12.12 5.16
N ASN A 603 18.45 -12.72 4.16
CA ASN A 603 19.42 -13.82 4.32
C ASN A 603 18.83 -14.97 5.16
N ASP A 604 17.62 -15.40 4.80
CA ASP A 604 16.86 -16.49 5.42
C ASP A 604 16.70 -16.34 6.94
N GLY A 605 16.11 -15.22 7.34
CA GLY A 605 15.76 -14.92 8.72
C GLY A 605 16.98 -14.83 9.66
N LYS A 606 18.16 -14.48 9.15
CA LYS A 606 19.40 -14.41 9.96
C LYS A 606 19.27 -13.49 11.18
N SER A 607 18.44 -12.46 11.08
CA SER A 607 18.03 -11.53 12.14
C SER A 607 17.25 -12.19 13.29
N TYR A 608 16.54 -13.28 13.03
CA TYR A 608 15.58 -13.89 13.97
C TYR A 608 16.24 -14.85 14.97
N LYS A 609 17.43 -15.36 14.61
CA LYS A 609 18.26 -16.23 15.47
C LYS A 609 18.56 -15.53 16.81
N PRO A 610 18.80 -16.25 17.93
CA PRO A 610 18.93 -15.64 19.26
C PRO A 610 19.95 -14.48 19.39
N ASN A 611 21.03 -14.55 18.60
CA ASN A 611 22.11 -13.55 18.52
C ASN A 611 22.06 -12.71 17.22
N GLY A 612 20.95 -12.80 16.48
CA GLY A 612 20.69 -12.04 15.26
C GLY A 612 20.45 -10.56 15.57
N ASN A 613 20.61 -9.72 14.54
CA ASN A 613 20.32 -8.29 14.60
C ASN A 613 19.91 -7.78 13.22
N TYR A 614 19.19 -6.65 13.21
CA TYR A 614 18.64 -6.03 12.01
C TYR A 614 19.64 -5.13 11.26
N LYS A 615 20.96 -5.34 11.34
CA LYS A 615 21.95 -4.41 10.73
C LYS A 615 21.79 -4.25 9.21
N GLY A 616 21.38 -5.29 8.49
CA GLY A 616 21.11 -5.21 7.04
C GLY A 616 19.85 -4.40 6.75
N GLN A 617 18.78 -4.71 7.48
CA GLN A 617 17.48 -4.05 7.40
C GLN A 617 17.56 -2.56 7.80
N ILE A 618 18.32 -2.23 8.85
CA ILE A 618 18.59 -0.85 9.28
C ILE A 618 19.25 -0.05 8.14
N LYS A 619 20.22 -0.64 7.43
CA LYS A 619 20.87 0.03 6.28
C LYS A 619 19.93 0.21 5.10
N ALA A 620 19.17 -0.83 4.76
CA ALA A 620 18.20 -0.79 3.67
C ALA A 620 17.11 0.28 3.94
N MET A 621 16.52 0.27 5.14
CA MET A 621 15.55 1.28 5.56
C MET A 621 16.19 2.69 5.63
N ASP A 622 17.43 2.82 6.10
CA ASP A 622 18.16 4.10 6.11
C ASP A 622 18.43 4.66 4.69
N ALA A 623 18.51 3.80 3.66
CA ALA A 623 18.58 4.24 2.28
C ALA A 623 17.21 4.68 1.72
N ASN A 624 16.14 3.95 2.03
CA ASN A 624 14.76 4.33 1.67
C ASN A 624 14.39 5.69 2.29
N MET A 625 14.57 5.82 3.61
CA MET A 625 14.27 7.05 4.35
C MET A 625 15.10 8.23 3.86
N TYR A 626 16.39 8.05 3.57
CA TYR A 626 17.22 9.11 2.97
C TYR A 626 16.65 9.64 1.65
N ALA A 627 16.16 8.73 0.78
CA ALA A 627 15.60 9.10 -0.52
C ALA A 627 14.26 9.83 -0.41
N LEU A 628 13.40 9.43 0.53
CA LEU A 628 12.14 10.12 0.86
C LEU A 628 12.40 11.52 1.42
N GLU A 629 13.32 11.60 2.40
CA GLU A 629 13.70 12.82 3.11
C GLU A 629 14.30 13.87 2.17
N SER A 630 15.25 13.45 1.32
CA SER A 630 15.91 14.36 0.37
C SER A 630 15.00 14.95 -0.71
N ASN A 631 13.81 14.38 -0.91
CA ASN A 631 12.84 14.80 -1.93
C ASN A 631 11.61 15.51 -1.36
N HIS A 632 11.52 15.67 -0.04
CA HIS A 632 10.31 16.13 0.68
C HIS A 632 9.06 15.36 0.24
N LEU A 633 9.16 14.03 0.20
CA LEU A 633 8.04 13.17 -0.16
C LEU A 633 7.20 12.82 1.07
N ASN A 634 5.89 12.89 0.90
CA ASN A 634 4.95 12.18 1.78
C ASN A 634 5.05 10.68 1.47
N PHE A 635 4.78 9.81 2.44
CA PHE A 635 4.82 8.38 2.20
C PHE A 635 4.03 7.59 3.24
N THR A 636 3.67 6.34 2.89
CA THR A 636 3.37 5.32 3.89
C THR A 636 4.27 4.09 3.73
N LEU A 637 4.88 3.65 4.82
CA LEU A 637 5.75 2.47 4.79
C LEU A 637 4.93 1.18 4.65
N TRP A 638 5.44 0.21 3.90
CA TRP A 638 4.88 -1.14 3.88
C TRP A 638 5.63 -2.05 4.86
N ASN A 639 5.01 -2.58 5.94
CA ASN A 639 3.66 -2.28 6.47
C ASN A 639 3.65 -2.34 8.01
N TYR A 640 2.50 -2.14 8.65
CA TYR A 640 2.26 -2.55 10.04
C TYR A 640 1.25 -3.70 10.06
N CYS A 641 1.65 -4.84 10.63
CA CYS A 641 0.88 -6.08 10.67
C CYS A 641 1.00 -6.66 12.09
N PRO A 642 -0.07 -6.67 12.89
CA PRO A 642 0.00 -6.99 14.31
C PRO A 642 0.20 -8.49 14.59
N ASP A 643 -0.30 -9.37 13.71
CA ASP A 643 -0.14 -10.82 13.77
C ASP A 643 1.07 -11.35 12.96
N ASN A 644 1.99 -10.46 12.53
CA ASN A 644 3.22 -10.85 11.85
C ASN A 644 4.10 -11.72 12.77
N CYS A 645 4.60 -12.85 12.26
CA CYS A 645 5.48 -13.79 12.97
C CYS A 645 6.72 -14.17 12.14
N HIS A 646 7.74 -14.77 12.76
CA HIS A 646 8.98 -15.15 12.05
C HIS A 646 8.84 -16.33 11.08
N LYS A 647 7.80 -17.17 11.25
CA LYS A 647 7.58 -18.35 10.39
C LYS A 647 6.85 -18.00 9.11
N TRP A 648 5.72 -17.30 9.23
CA TRP A 648 4.79 -17.03 8.14
C TRP A 648 4.78 -15.59 7.66
N GLY A 649 5.59 -14.71 8.27
CA GLY A 649 5.55 -13.29 7.99
C GLY A 649 4.21 -12.70 8.40
N ASP A 650 3.57 -11.93 7.52
CA ASP A 650 2.26 -11.30 7.68
C ASP A 650 1.05 -12.25 7.48
N GLN A 651 1.29 -13.56 7.52
CA GLN A 651 0.32 -14.64 7.25
C GLN A 651 -0.12 -14.78 5.78
N TRP A 652 0.37 -13.90 4.89
CA TRP A 652 0.02 -13.85 3.48
C TRP A 652 1.22 -14.15 2.58
N ASN A 653 1.17 -15.27 1.84
CA ASN A 653 2.17 -15.71 0.87
C ASN A 653 3.65 -15.80 1.37
N GLY A 654 3.89 -15.77 2.68
CA GLY A 654 5.24 -15.74 3.26
C GLY A 654 5.96 -14.39 3.10
N GLU A 655 5.19 -13.31 2.94
CA GLU A 655 5.68 -11.93 2.91
C GLU A 655 6.03 -11.46 4.32
N ASP A 656 7.16 -10.79 4.51
CA ASP A 656 7.63 -10.42 5.86
C ASP A 656 8.26 -9.02 5.81
N LEU A 657 7.43 -8.02 5.50
CA LEU A 657 7.85 -6.61 5.34
C LEU A 657 7.46 -5.75 6.55
N SER A 658 6.80 -6.30 7.57
CA SER A 658 6.20 -5.50 8.63
C SER A 658 7.19 -4.80 9.57
N LEU A 659 6.86 -3.60 10.04
CA LEU A 659 7.63 -2.87 11.07
C LEU A 659 7.53 -3.52 12.46
N PHE A 660 6.63 -4.49 12.66
CA PHE A 660 6.35 -5.17 13.93
C PHE A 660 6.39 -6.70 13.78
N SER A 661 6.55 -7.42 14.89
CA SER A 661 6.43 -8.88 14.97
C SER A 661 6.14 -9.34 16.40
N ILE A 662 5.19 -10.25 16.55
CA ILE A 662 4.80 -10.85 17.84
C ILE A 662 5.96 -11.64 18.47
N ASP A 663 6.80 -12.27 17.65
CA ASP A 663 7.95 -13.06 18.13
C ASP A 663 9.10 -12.18 18.60
N ASP A 664 9.27 -11.00 17.99
CA ASP A 664 10.19 -9.99 18.49
C ASP A 664 9.69 -9.38 19.81
N LEU A 665 8.38 -9.12 19.96
CA LEU A 665 7.76 -8.66 21.22
C LEU A 665 8.00 -9.68 22.34
N ARG A 666 7.71 -10.96 22.09
CA ARG A 666 7.97 -12.06 23.03
C ARG A 666 9.45 -12.15 23.40
N ARG A 667 10.36 -12.08 22.42
CA ARG A 667 11.81 -12.18 22.65
C ARG A 667 12.32 -11.02 23.50
N ASP A 668 11.90 -9.79 23.22
CA ASP A 668 12.41 -8.61 23.88
C ASP A 668 11.82 -8.44 25.28
N THR A 669 10.55 -8.81 25.49
CA THR A 669 9.94 -8.92 26.83
C THR A 669 10.69 -9.94 27.71
N ASN A 670 11.00 -11.12 27.18
CA ASN A 670 11.79 -12.14 27.87
C ASN A 670 13.23 -11.67 28.19
N ARG A 671 13.83 -10.82 27.36
CA ARG A 671 15.15 -10.22 27.62
C ARG A 671 15.08 -9.18 28.75
N LEU A 672 14.02 -8.39 28.83
CA LEU A 672 13.81 -7.42 29.92
C LEU A 672 13.58 -8.13 31.25
N ALA A 673 12.71 -9.14 31.30
CA ALA A 673 12.46 -9.94 32.51
C ALA A 673 13.75 -10.60 33.06
N LYS A 674 14.61 -11.12 32.17
CA LYS A 674 15.90 -11.68 32.58
C LYS A 674 16.84 -10.63 33.17
N LYS A 675 16.90 -9.43 32.60
CA LYS A 675 17.71 -8.34 33.17
C LYS A 675 17.22 -7.94 34.55
N SER A 676 15.93 -7.68 34.74
CA SER A 676 15.39 -7.32 36.07
C SER A 676 15.64 -8.42 37.12
N SER A 677 15.59 -9.70 36.73
CA SER A 677 15.97 -10.81 37.62
C SER A 677 17.48 -10.91 37.94
N GLN A 678 18.35 -10.41 37.06
CA GLN A 678 19.80 -10.37 37.28
C GLN A 678 20.20 -9.16 38.13
N ASP A 679 19.61 -7.99 37.86
CA ASP A 679 19.87 -6.77 38.62
C ASP A 679 19.40 -6.93 40.08
N SER A 680 18.21 -7.52 40.31
CA SER A 680 17.73 -7.84 41.67
C SER A 680 18.55 -8.91 42.40
N LEU A 681 19.17 -9.85 41.69
CA LEU A 681 20.13 -10.79 42.30
C LEU A 681 21.47 -10.13 42.63
N SER A 682 21.88 -9.06 41.93
CA SER A 682 23.08 -8.29 42.30
C SER A 682 22.91 -7.40 43.53
N ASP A 683 21.69 -6.93 43.81
CA ASP A 683 21.40 -6.10 45.00
C ASP A 683 21.28 -6.91 46.32
N THR A 684 21.34 -8.24 46.28
CA THR A 684 21.21 -9.09 47.49
C THR A 684 22.56 -9.47 48.14
N PHE A 685 23.68 -8.85 47.74
CA PHE A 685 25.03 -9.16 48.28
C PHE A 685 25.75 -7.95 48.90
N VAL A 686 25.09 -7.26 49.84
CA VAL A 686 25.76 -6.39 50.82
C VAL A 686 25.29 -6.73 52.24
N SER A 687 26.04 -7.57 52.94
CA SER A 687 26.00 -7.59 54.42
C SER A 687 27.30 -8.11 55.05
N GLY A 688 27.88 -7.26 55.90
CA GLY A 688 28.43 -7.64 57.20
C GLY A 688 29.57 -8.67 57.29
N LYS A 689 30.80 -8.18 57.51
CA LYS A 689 31.86 -8.98 58.15
C LYS A 689 31.46 -9.34 59.59
N VAL A 690 31.63 -10.60 59.98
CA VAL A 690 31.92 -11.02 61.38
C VAL A 690 33.05 -12.04 61.35
N GLY A 691 33.92 -12.02 62.37
CA GLY A 691 35.19 -12.77 62.41
C GLY A 691 35.07 -14.24 62.82
N PRO A 692 36.22 -14.95 62.89
CA PRO A 692 36.27 -16.39 63.15
C PRO A 692 36.29 -16.71 64.64
N ASP A 693 35.52 -17.71 65.08
CA ASP A 693 36.04 -18.84 65.89
C ASP A 693 34.99 -19.90 66.22
N SER A 694 35.49 -21.04 66.75
CA SER A 694 34.80 -22.18 67.36
C SER A 694 34.19 -23.26 66.45
N SER A 695 34.56 -24.49 66.78
CA SER A 695 34.29 -25.75 66.09
C SER A 695 33.10 -26.50 66.69
N ILE A 696 32.56 -27.49 65.96
CA ILE A 696 32.33 -28.86 66.46
C ILE A 696 32.07 -29.83 65.27
N THR A 697 32.41 -31.09 65.49
CA THR A 697 32.62 -32.17 64.51
C THR A 697 31.34 -33.04 64.30
N VAL A 698 31.31 -33.90 63.26
CA VAL A 698 31.04 -35.37 63.32
C VAL A 698 30.41 -35.97 62.02
N THR A 699 31.24 -36.77 61.33
CA THR A 699 31.00 -37.97 60.47
C THR A 699 30.01 -38.02 59.27
N THR A 700 30.60 -38.40 58.13
CA THR A 700 30.09 -39.19 56.98
C THR A 700 29.92 -40.70 57.36
N PRO A 701 29.66 -41.71 56.47
CA PRO A 701 29.40 -41.79 55.00
C PRO A 701 28.17 -42.73 54.67
N PRO A 702 28.07 -43.52 53.56
CA PRO A 702 27.78 -43.13 52.15
C PRO A 702 26.77 -44.06 51.37
N GLU A 703 26.77 -43.95 50.02
CA GLU A 703 26.44 -44.98 48.99
C GLU A 703 24.96 -45.34 48.67
N ALA A 704 24.57 -45.83 47.47
CA ALA A 704 25.18 -45.85 46.13
C ALA A 704 24.14 -46.18 45.00
N LYS A 705 24.55 -46.00 43.73
CA LYS A 705 23.78 -46.22 42.48
C LYS A 705 23.40 -47.68 42.19
N LYS A 706 22.33 -47.91 41.39
CA LYS A 706 22.34 -48.78 40.18
C LYS A 706 21.07 -48.70 39.31
N ASN A 707 21.26 -48.77 37.99
CA ASN A 707 20.27 -48.96 36.90
C ASN A 707 20.10 -50.48 36.61
N PRO A 708 19.38 -50.92 35.54
CA PRO A 708 18.00 -50.67 35.04
C PRO A 708 17.22 -52.02 34.89
N VAL A 709 16.13 -52.12 34.09
CA VAL A 709 15.73 -53.26 33.18
C VAL A 709 14.25 -53.23 32.72
N HIS A 710 13.94 -53.90 31.59
CA HIS A 710 12.66 -54.03 30.83
C HIS A 710 12.53 -55.49 30.28
N PRO A 711 11.48 -55.96 29.54
CA PRO A 711 10.26 -55.30 29.01
C PRO A 711 8.91 -56.12 29.12
N ARG A 712 7.80 -55.61 28.53
CA ARG A 712 6.62 -56.37 27.97
C ARG A 712 5.68 -57.14 28.97
N VAL A 713 4.43 -57.56 28.70
CA VAL A 713 3.58 -57.73 27.47
C VAL A 713 2.03 -57.67 27.80
N ASP A 714 1.20 -57.41 26.77
CA ASP A 714 -0.12 -58.01 26.41
C ASP A 714 -1.49 -57.87 27.17
N ALA A 715 -2.46 -57.27 26.43
CA ALA A 715 -3.70 -57.89 25.89
C ALA A 715 -5.15 -57.73 26.50
N LEU A 716 -6.05 -57.24 25.61
CA LEU A 716 -7.42 -57.70 25.25
C LEU A 716 -8.71 -57.39 26.09
N SER A 717 -9.55 -56.52 25.51
CA SER A 717 -10.89 -56.83 24.91
C SER A 717 -12.23 -56.25 25.45
N ALA A 718 -13.10 -55.90 24.48
CA ALA A 718 -14.58 -55.98 24.45
C ALA A 718 -15.53 -54.84 24.94
N SER A 719 -16.04 -54.09 23.94
CA SER A 719 -17.47 -53.78 23.64
C SER A 719 -18.36 -52.79 24.44
N SER A 720 -18.78 -51.73 23.71
CA SER A 720 -20.18 -51.28 23.46
C SER A 720 -20.77 -50.00 24.12
N SER A 721 -21.46 -49.22 23.27
CA SER A 721 -22.61 -48.32 23.53
C SER A 721 -22.41 -46.84 23.97
N ALA A 722 -22.62 -45.96 22.97
CA ALA A 722 -23.50 -44.77 22.99
C ALA A 722 -23.16 -43.44 23.73
N THR A 723 -23.03 -42.39 22.91
CA THR A 723 -23.43 -40.97 23.15
C THR A 723 -22.99 -40.23 24.42
N THR A 724 -22.06 -39.28 24.28
CA THR A 724 -22.37 -37.84 24.19
C THR A 724 -21.12 -37.00 23.87
N SER A 725 -21.34 -35.78 23.36
CA SER A 725 -20.31 -34.82 22.98
C SER A 725 -19.47 -34.32 24.15
N LYS A 726 -18.15 -34.11 23.91
CA LYS A 726 -17.34 -33.11 24.63
C LYS A 726 -16.14 -32.68 23.80
N SER A 727 -16.09 -31.39 23.49
CA SER A 727 -14.91 -30.69 22.97
C SER A 727 -13.83 -30.62 24.06
N SER A 728 -12.56 -30.80 23.67
CA SER A 728 -11.42 -30.51 24.53
C SER A 728 -11.10 -29.02 24.44
N SER A 729 -11.52 -28.26 25.46
CA SER A 729 -11.26 -26.83 25.62
C SER A 729 -9.75 -26.54 25.70
N PHE A 730 -9.30 -25.49 25.00
CA PHE A 730 -8.06 -24.81 25.33
C PHE A 730 -8.14 -24.29 26.78
N SER A 731 -7.00 -24.29 27.48
CA SER A 731 -6.91 -23.75 28.83
C SER A 731 -6.87 -22.23 28.80
N ASP A 732 -7.95 -21.59 29.24
CA ASP A 732 -8.02 -20.14 29.45
C ASP A 732 -6.90 -19.63 30.35
N VAL A 733 -6.21 -18.57 29.91
CA VAL A 733 -5.44 -17.69 30.80
C VAL A 733 -6.30 -16.44 31.01
N THR A 734 -7.13 -16.47 32.04
CA THR A 734 -8.00 -15.35 32.40
C THR A 734 -7.15 -14.19 32.93
N LEU A 735 -7.06 -13.10 32.16
CA LEU A 735 -6.53 -11.82 32.65
C LEU A 735 -7.67 -10.98 33.25
N PRO A 736 -7.46 -10.21 34.33
CA PRO A 736 -8.55 -9.52 35.02
C PRO A 736 -9.06 -8.31 34.22
N VAL A 737 -10.37 -8.26 33.97
CA VAL A 737 -11.07 -7.10 33.41
C VAL A 737 -11.35 -6.07 34.51
N SER A 738 -11.15 -4.77 34.22
CA SER A 738 -11.78 -3.69 34.98
C SER A 738 -12.05 -2.47 34.09
N SER A 739 -13.31 -2.03 34.07
CA SER A 739 -13.82 -0.87 33.32
C SER A 739 -13.58 0.45 34.08
N PRO A 740 -13.74 1.64 33.45
CA PRO A 740 -13.01 2.85 33.85
C PRO A 740 -13.73 3.74 34.87
N ALA A 741 -12.95 4.51 35.63
CA ALA A 741 -13.41 5.68 36.38
C ALA A 741 -12.28 6.74 36.51
N ASN A 742 -12.68 8.01 36.60
CA ASN A 742 -11.78 9.17 36.73
C ASN A 742 -10.99 9.19 38.05
N GLY A 743 -9.81 9.83 38.04
CA GLY A 743 -9.24 10.46 39.24
C GLY A 743 -7.84 9.99 39.65
N SER A 744 -6.84 10.78 39.26
CA SER A 744 -5.54 11.04 39.93
C SER A 744 -4.91 10.04 40.94
N THR A 745 -3.58 9.91 40.79
CA THR A 745 -2.53 9.42 41.74
C THR A 745 -2.01 7.98 41.56
N GLN A 746 -0.78 7.79 42.03
CA GLN A 746 0.26 6.95 41.44
C GLN A 746 0.26 5.45 41.84
N ASP A 747 0.86 4.69 40.92
CA ASP A 747 1.71 3.49 41.11
C ASP A 747 1.04 2.11 41.24
N GLY A 748 1.73 1.08 40.69
CA GLY A 748 1.65 -0.27 41.24
C GLY A 748 1.38 -1.48 40.33
N SER A 749 0.81 -1.39 39.11
CA SER A 749 0.52 -2.64 38.35
C SER A 749 0.43 -2.60 36.81
N ARG A 750 0.80 -1.50 36.13
CA ARG A 750 1.01 -1.54 34.67
C ARG A 750 2.47 -1.89 34.40
N LEU A 751 2.74 -3.03 33.76
CA LEU A 751 4.02 -3.24 33.08
C LEU A 751 4.20 -2.08 32.09
N ASN A 752 5.21 -1.23 32.31
CA ASN A 752 5.40 0.00 31.53
C ASN A 752 5.39 -0.30 30.02
N PHE A 753 4.33 0.17 29.34
CA PHE A 753 4.18 0.01 27.90
C PHE A 753 5.36 0.65 27.19
N ASN A 754 6.23 -0.20 26.61
CA ASN A 754 7.36 0.25 25.82
C ASN A 754 7.03 0.01 24.34
N PRO A 755 6.61 1.05 23.59
CA PRO A 755 6.14 0.92 22.21
C PRO A 755 7.20 0.35 21.26
N ASN A 756 8.49 0.40 21.60
CA ASN A 756 9.55 -0.16 20.77
C ASN A 756 9.65 -1.70 20.84
N LEU A 757 8.99 -2.36 21.80
CA LEU A 757 8.99 -3.83 21.87
C LEU A 757 8.27 -4.44 20.67
N GLY A 758 8.88 -5.44 20.05
CA GLY A 758 8.42 -6.01 18.78
C GLY A 758 8.71 -5.17 17.53
N GLY A 759 9.16 -3.93 17.71
CA GLY A 759 9.55 -3.05 16.60
C GLY A 759 10.83 -3.51 15.91
N ARG A 760 10.80 -3.64 14.58
CA ARG A 760 11.91 -4.16 13.77
C ARG A 760 12.61 -2.99 13.07
N ALA A 761 13.93 -2.88 13.24
CA ALA A 761 14.74 -1.78 12.70
C ALA A 761 14.25 -0.34 13.03
N VAL A 762 13.53 -0.12 14.14
CA VAL A 762 12.92 1.18 14.54
C VAL A 762 13.84 2.38 14.39
N VAL A 763 15.11 2.25 14.80
CA VAL A 763 16.16 3.29 14.66
C VAL A 763 16.42 3.77 13.23
N ALA A 764 15.91 3.08 12.21
CA ALA A 764 16.09 3.45 10.81
C ALA A 764 14.93 4.29 10.26
N PHE A 765 13.68 4.06 10.70
CA PHE A 765 12.48 4.75 10.21
C PHE A 765 11.92 5.81 11.18
N CYS A 766 12.08 5.61 12.49
CA CYS A 766 11.61 6.54 13.52
C CYS A 766 12.54 7.77 13.58
N ARG A 767 12.30 8.72 12.69
CA ARG A 767 13.20 9.87 12.38
C ARG A 767 12.57 11.22 12.68
N PRO A 768 13.38 12.24 13.00
CA PRO A 768 12.88 13.60 13.15
C PRO A 768 12.42 14.22 11.83
N PHE A 769 11.35 15.01 11.86
CA PHE A 769 10.83 15.77 10.72
C PHE A 769 9.92 16.91 11.15
N ALA A 770 9.78 17.93 10.29
CA ALA A 770 8.77 18.97 10.49
C ALA A 770 7.40 18.46 10.00
N GLN A 771 6.46 18.26 10.93
CA GLN A 771 5.13 17.72 10.61
C GLN A 771 4.16 18.81 10.11
N LYS A 772 4.29 20.03 10.64
CA LYS A 772 3.58 21.24 10.18
C LYS A 772 4.56 22.40 10.13
N ILE A 773 4.56 23.18 9.05
CA ILE A 773 5.61 24.16 8.75
C ILE A 773 4.97 25.52 8.46
N ALA A 774 5.41 26.58 9.15
CA ALA A 774 4.98 27.97 8.96
C ALA A 774 5.59 28.62 7.69
N GLY A 775 5.53 27.91 6.56
CA GLY A 775 6.14 28.27 5.28
C GLY A 775 6.29 27.06 4.36
N LEU A 776 7.19 27.15 3.37
CA LEU A 776 7.50 26.10 2.41
C LEU A 776 8.86 25.45 2.73
N PRO A 777 8.95 24.11 2.85
CA PRO A 777 10.22 23.45 3.13
C PRO A 777 11.21 23.61 1.97
N LEU A 778 12.49 23.75 2.30
CA LEU A 778 13.59 23.87 1.34
C LEU A 778 14.54 22.68 1.43
N GLU A 779 15.09 22.40 2.60
CA GLU A 779 16.03 21.30 2.83
C GLU A 779 15.61 20.49 4.07
N LEU A 780 15.71 19.17 3.99
CA LEU A 780 15.52 18.26 5.11
C LEU A 780 16.56 17.14 5.02
N SER A 781 17.32 16.93 6.08
CA SER A 781 18.24 15.79 6.16
C SER A 781 18.37 15.24 7.58
N PHE A 782 18.46 13.91 7.68
CA PHE A 782 18.81 13.22 8.92
C PHE A 782 19.96 12.23 8.70
N SER A 783 21.02 12.40 9.48
CA SER A 783 22.16 11.49 9.52
C SER A 783 22.05 10.56 10.72
N LEU A 784 21.70 9.29 10.47
CA LEU A 784 21.58 8.26 11.50
C LEU A 784 22.92 8.01 12.24
N SER A 785 24.06 8.12 11.54
CA SER A 785 25.38 7.85 12.15
C SER A 785 25.83 8.95 13.14
N THR A 786 25.50 10.21 12.85
CA THR A 786 25.84 11.35 13.72
C THR A 786 24.70 11.77 14.65
N VAL A 787 23.48 11.26 14.41
CA VAL A 787 22.21 11.70 15.02
C VAL A 787 22.04 13.21 14.83
N THR A 788 22.13 13.66 13.58
CA THR A 788 22.02 15.08 13.23
C THR A 788 20.85 15.28 12.28
N PHE A 789 19.88 16.07 12.71
CA PHE A 789 18.79 16.57 11.91
C PHE A 789 19.10 18.00 11.46
N LYS A 790 18.86 18.30 10.19
CA LYS A 790 18.84 19.66 9.65
C LYS A 790 17.56 19.88 8.88
N PHE A 791 16.97 21.05 9.04
CA PHE A 791 15.79 21.46 8.31
C PHE A 791 15.84 22.96 8.02
N SER A 792 15.37 23.35 6.84
CA SER A 792 15.18 24.75 6.49
C SER A 792 13.87 24.96 5.72
N PHE A 793 13.27 26.14 5.91
CA PHE A 793 12.06 26.54 5.22
C PHE A 793 12.07 28.04 4.89
N LYS A 794 11.34 28.41 3.84
CA LYS A 794 11.11 29.80 3.42
C LYS A 794 9.73 30.24 3.91
N ARG A 795 9.63 31.39 4.57
CA ARG A 795 8.33 32.03 4.81
C ARG A 795 7.86 32.62 3.48
N THR A 796 6.96 31.94 2.78
CA THR A 796 6.36 32.40 1.52
C THR A 796 4.93 31.87 1.39
N HIS A 797 4.07 32.70 0.81
CA HIS A 797 2.68 32.39 0.49
C HIS A 797 2.60 31.76 -0.90
N LEU A 798 1.76 30.74 -1.07
CA LEU A 798 1.44 30.24 -2.41
C LEU A 798 0.33 31.14 -2.96
N THR A 799 0.67 32.02 -3.90
CA THR A 799 -0.29 32.80 -4.65
C THR A 799 -1.00 31.90 -5.66
N GLU A 800 -2.08 31.24 -5.24
CA GLU A 800 -3.08 30.76 -6.19
C GLU A 800 -3.78 31.96 -6.86
N PRO A 801 -4.26 31.83 -8.11
CA PRO A 801 -4.98 32.90 -8.79
C PRO A 801 -6.18 33.39 -7.97
N GLU A 802 -6.24 34.71 -7.78
CA GLU A 802 -7.26 35.37 -6.98
C GLU A 802 -8.67 35.18 -7.56
N GLY A 803 -9.69 35.17 -6.68
CA GLY A 803 -11.09 35.37 -7.10
C GLY A 803 -12.10 34.29 -6.69
N SER A 804 -11.70 33.16 -6.08
CA SER A 804 -12.65 32.11 -5.66
C SER A 804 -12.63 31.86 -4.14
N SER A 805 -13.72 32.22 -3.45
CA SER A 805 -13.98 31.89 -2.04
C SER A 805 -14.41 30.42 -1.83
N HIS A 806 -13.79 29.48 -2.55
CA HIS A 806 -14.23 28.09 -2.58
C HIS A 806 -13.82 27.35 -1.29
N PRO A 807 -14.74 26.66 -0.59
CA PRO A 807 -14.50 26.10 0.75
C PRO A 807 -13.43 25.00 0.80
N LEU A 808 -13.11 24.38 -0.34
CA LEU A 808 -12.04 23.37 -0.48
C LEU A 808 -10.66 23.94 -0.82
N LYS A 809 -10.51 25.26 -0.98
CA LYS A 809 -9.19 25.86 -1.18
C LYS A 809 -8.46 26.01 0.15
N ALA A 810 -7.15 25.81 0.10
CA ALA A 810 -6.29 26.04 1.26
C ALA A 810 -6.37 27.51 1.71
N PRO A 811 -6.45 27.78 3.03
CA PRO A 811 -6.30 29.13 3.55
C PRO A 811 -4.95 29.72 3.16
N ASN A 812 -4.97 30.94 2.62
CA ASN A 812 -3.76 31.71 2.30
C ASN A 812 -3.68 32.99 3.17
N PRO A 813 -3.45 32.87 4.49
CA PRO A 813 -3.37 34.03 5.38
C PRO A 813 -2.07 34.80 5.13
N ALA A 814 -2.11 36.14 5.22
CA ALA A 814 -0.93 37.00 5.07
C ALA A 814 0.15 36.81 6.16
N LYS A 815 -0.18 36.15 7.28
CA LYS A 815 0.77 35.75 8.32
C LYS A 815 0.34 34.43 8.94
N ILE A 816 1.28 33.50 9.11
CA ILE A 816 1.07 32.28 9.87
C ILE A 816 1.60 32.52 11.29
N ASN A 817 0.70 32.54 12.27
CA ASN A 817 1.06 32.76 13.68
C ASN A 817 1.41 31.45 14.41
N GLU A 818 0.90 30.32 13.93
CA GLU A 818 1.18 28.99 14.47
C GLU A 818 2.66 28.61 14.31
N PRO A 819 3.25 27.88 15.27
CA PRO A 819 4.63 27.42 15.16
C PRO A 819 4.80 26.37 14.06
N THR A 820 6.03 26.25 13.57
CA THR A 820 6.51 25.03 12.94
C THR A 820 6.63 23.95 14.02
N GLU A 821 6.03 22.79 13.77
CA GLU A 821 6.04 21.63 14.67
C GLU A 821 7.04 20.60 14.15
N ILE A 822 8.06 20.27 14.94
CA ILE A 822 9.10 19.30 14.57
C ILE A 822 9.06 18.11 15.53
N TYR A 823 8.72 16.94 15.01
CA TYR A 823 8.81 15.68 15.74
C TYR A 823 10.28 15.31 15.98
N LEU A 824 10.65 15.01 17.23
CA LEU A 824 11.98 14.52 17.62
C LEU A 824 11.87 13.19 18.39
N PRO A 825 12.15 12.04 17.74
CA PRO A 825 11.93 10.73 18.34
C PRO A 825 12.84 10.46 19.55
N ARG A 826 12.25 10.05 20.69
CA ARG A 826 12.98 9.70 21.94
C ARG A 826 14.07 8.64 21.74
N ILE A 827 13.99 7.77 20.72
CA ILE A 827 15.04 6.77 20.41
C ILE A 827 16.36 7.41 19.93
N HIS A 828 16.32 8.67 19.50
CA HIS A 828 17.46 9.46 19.04
C HIS A 828 17.74 10.68 19.93
N PHE A 829 16.70 11.25 20.54
CA PHE A 829 16.76 12.44 21.39
C PHE A 829 16.28 12.18 22.84
N PRO A 830 16.74 11.10 23.52
CA PRO A 830 16.19 10.67 24.81
C PRO A 830 16.42 11.65 25.96
N CYS A 831 17.40 12.56 25.82
CA CYS A 831 17.76 13.53 26.84
C CYS A 831 17.04 14.88 26.68
N ALA A 832 16.08 15.02 25.76
CA ALA A 832 15.38 16.27 25.52
C ALA A 832 14.72 16.81 26.82
N SER A 833 13.92 15.99 27.52
CA SER A 833 13.33 16.36 28.82
C SER A 833 14.35 16.80 29.87
N GLU A 834 15.42 16.03 30.10
CA GLU A 834 16.44 16.34 31.12
C GLU A 834 17.28 17.58 30.76
N TYR A 835 17.68 17.69 29.49
CA TYR A 835 18.50 18.79 28.98
C TYR A 835 17.72 20.11 28.95
N PHE A 836 16.48 20.11 28.45
CA PHE A 836 15.68 21.33 28.39
C PHE A 836 15.13 21.75 29.76
N ARG A 837 14.84 20.81 30.68
CA ARG A 837 14.62 21.15 32.10
C ARG A 837 15.83 21.83 32.75
N SER A 838 17.06 21.46 32.35
CA SER A 838 18.27 22.12 32.86
C SER A 838 18.53 23.52 32.26
N LEU A 839 17.72 23.94 31.28
CA LEU A 839 17.79 25.25 30.62
C LEU A 839 16.64 26.19 31.02
N SER A 840 15.60 25.71 31.72
CA SER A 840 14.66 26.60 32.40
C SER A 840 15.26 27.14 33.70
N GLU A 841 14.94 28.38 34.06
CA GLU A 841 15.73 29.25 34.96
C GLU A 841 15.73 28.88 36.47
N SER A 842 15.51 27.62 36.84
CA SER A 842 15.41 27.17 38.23
C SER A 842 16.34 26.01 38.61
N ALA A 843 17.23 25.57 37.72
CA ALA A 843 18.22 24.52 38.03
C ALA A 843 19.37 25.05 38.94
N PRO A 844 19.62 24.49 40.14
CA PRO A 844 20.63 25.01 41.06
C PRO A 844 22.06 24.87 40.53
N SER A 845 22.86 25.93 40.73
CA SER A 845 24.13 26.21 40.03
C SER A 845 25.33 25.31 40.36
N SER A 846 25.18 24.28 41.20
CA SER A 846 26.29 23.48 41.75
C SER A 846 26.71 22.28 40.89
N ALA A 847 26.14 22.10 39.68
CA ALA A 847 26.38 20.93 38.82
C ALA A 847 27.20 21.21 37.54
N GLN A 848 27.84 22.37 37.39
CA GLN A 848 28.65 22.73 36.21
C GLN A 848 30.05 22.06 36.20
N GLY A 849 30.08 20.73 36.26
CA GLY A 849 31.21 19.94 35.75
C GLY A 849 31.09 19.74 34.24
N LYS A 850 32.20 19.74 33.50
CA LYS A 850 32.25 19.50 32.04
C LYS A 850 31.75 18.09 31.68
N LYS A 851 30.43 17.91 31.55
CA LYS A 851 29.81 16.78 30.84
C LYS A 851 29.39 17.25 29.45
N GLU A 852 29.72 16.47 28.43
CA GLU A 852 29.23 16.72 27.06
C GLU A 852 27.71 16.75 27.06
N ARG A 853 27.11 17.80 26.48
CA ARG A 853 25.66 17.93 26.38
C ARG A 853 25.15 16.86 25.40
N PRO A 854 24.25 15.95 25.80
CA PRO A 854 23.87 14.79 24.98
C PRO A 854 22.98 15.15 23.79
N CYS A 855 22.36 16.33 23.80
CA CYS A 855 21.58 16.90 22.69
C CYS A 855 21.82 18.41 22.59
N SER A 856 21.58 19.00 21.41
CA SER A 856 21.61 20.46 21.20
C SER A 856 20.66 20.89 20.09
N VAL A 857 20.03 22.05 20.23
CA VAL A 857 19.20 22.72 19.21
C VAL A 857 19.83 24.07 18.87
N THR A 858 19.98 24.36 17.58
CA THR A 858 20.42 25.66 17.06
C THR A 858 19.44 26.10 15.98
N VAL A 859 18.89 27.31 16.10
CA VAL A 859 18.01 27.94 15.11
C VAL A 859 18.66 29.20 14.55
N SER A 860 18.34 29.59 13.30
CA SER A 860 18.81 30.85 12.71
C SER A 860 18.08 32.09 13.22
N GLY A 861 16.94 31.92 13.91
CA GLY A 861 16.17 32.99 14.53
C GLY A 861 14.89 32.50 15.19
N GLY A 862 14.22 33.39 15.93
CA GLY A 862 13.00 33.11 16.69
C GLY A 862 13.23 32.29 17.97
N ARG A 863 12.12 31.84 18.58
CA ARG A 863 12.11 31.05 19.83
C ARG A 863 11.59 29.64 19.60
N TRP A 864 12.01 28.68 20.40
CA TRP A 864 11.52 27.29 20.36
C TRP A 864 11.22 26.76 21.76
N GLU A 865 10.39 25.71 21.82
CA GLU A 865 9.94 25.05 23.05
C GLU A 865 9.82 23.53 22.82
N TRP A 866 10.10 22.73 23.86
CA TRP A 866 10.03 21.27 23.78
C TRP A 866 8.86 20.71 24.60
N ASN A 867 7.93 20.04 23.92
CA ASN A 867 6.90 19.21 24.51
C ASN A 867 7.37 17.74 24.54
N ASP A 868 7.70 17.24 25.73
CA ASP A 868 8.18 15.87 25.90
C ASP A 868 7.09 14.83 25.65
N GLU A 869 5.84 15.10 26.05
CA GLU A 869 4.72 14.16 25.94
C GLU A 869 4.38 13.87 24.47
N GLU A 870 4.27 14.92 23.65
CA GLU A 870 4.01 14.78 22.21
C GLU A 870 5.27 14.43 21.38
N GLN A 871 6.46 14.53 21.97
CA GLN A 871 7.76 14.49 21.28
C GLN A 871 7.92 15.60 20.21
N ILE A 872 7.34 16.79 20.45
CA ILE A 872 7.34 17.92 19.50
C ILE A 872 8.20 19.08 20.00
N LEU A 873 9.07 19.57 19.12
CA LEU A 873 9.72 20.86 19.23
C LEU A 873 8.90 21.89 18.45
N TYR A 874 8.26 22.84 19.15
CA TYR A 874 7.61 23.99 18.53
C TYR A 874 8.65 25.07 18.24
N TRP A 875 8.57 25.70 17.07
CA TRP A 875 9.48 26.78 16.67
C TRP A 875 8.70 27.93 16.03
N TRP A 876 8.71 29.08 16.72
CA TRP A 876 8.14 30.33 16.26
C TRP A 876 9.24 31.20 15.65
N THR A 877 8.99 31.70 14.44
CA THR A 877 9.95 32.52 13.67
C THR A 877 9.53 33.99 13.55
N ASN A 878 8.47 34.38 14.27
CA ASN A 878 8.01 35.77 14.34
C ASN A 878 8.81 36.53 15.41
N ASP A 879 9.12 37.79 15.15
CA ASP A 879 9.95 38.63 16.03
C ASP A 879 9.13 39.26 17.19
N ASP A 880 7.79 39.19 17.14
CA ASP A 880 6.83 39.80 18.10
C ASP A 880 6.69 39.06 19.45
N CYS A 881 7.79 38.60 20.05
CA CYS A 881 7.79 37.91 21.35
C CYS A 881 8.67 38.61 22.41
N GLU A 882 8.76 39.94 22.34
CA GLU A 882 9.09 40.75 23.52
C GLU A 882 7.80 41.01 24.31
N GLY A 883 7.80 40.68 25.60
CA GLY A 883 6.59 40.74 26.44
C GLY A 883 6.27 42.14 26.97
N ASP A 884 4.98 42.42 27.16
CA ASP A 884 4.33 43.49 27.96
C ASP A 884 5.17 44.70 28.41
N HIS A 885 5.88 45.35 27.48
CA HIS A 885 6.53 46.64 27.71
C HIS A 885 6.14 47.63 26.62
N VAL A 886 5.30 48.59 27.02
CA VAL A 886 4.85 49.73 26.20
C VAL A 886 6.06 50.61 25.86
N GLN A 887 6.54 50.57 24.62
CA GLN A 887 7.36 51.64 24.04
C GLN A 887 6.94 51.98 22.59
N SER A 888 6.52 53.24 22.45
CA SER A 888 6.53 54.11 21.26
C SER A 888 6.32 53.52 19.86
N GLU A 889 5.25 54.01 19.22
CA GLU A 889 5.02 54.00 17.77
C GLU A 889 6.15 54.72 17.01
N GLU A 890 7.20 54.02 16.54
CA GLU A 890 8.04 54.51 15.41
C GLU A 890 8.98 53.44 14.77
N SER A 891 8.44 52.30 14.32
CA SER A 891 9.07 51.52 13.23
C SER A 891 8.08 50.56 12.54
N MET A 892 7.31 51.06 11.57
CA MET A 892 6.67 50.14 10.61
C MET A 892 7.73 49.62 9.64
N THR A 893 8.29 48.45 9.95
CA THR A 893 9.02 47.65 8.96
C THR A 893 8.03 47.09 7.95
N ASP A 894 8.31 47.36 6.69
CA ASP A 894 7.54 46.94 5.52
C ASP A 894 7.24 45.42 5.53
N PRO A 895 5.95 45.00 5.47
CA PRO A 895 5.59 43.57 5.39
C PRO A 895 6.25 42.84 4.23
N ASP A 896 6.53 43.53 3.12
CA ASP A 896 7.14 42.94 1.92
C ASP A 896 8.62 42.55 2.13
N GLN A 897 9.29 43.06 3.17
CA GLN A 897 10.65 42.61 3.53
C GLN A 897 10.70 41.27 4.28
N ALA A 898 9.55 40.76 4.74
CA ALA A 898 9.47 39.49 5.47
C ALA A 898 9.18 38.27 4.57
N ASP A 899 8.62 38.46 3.37
CA ASP A 899 8.43 37.36 2.41
C ASP A 899 9.80 36.91 1.89
N GLY A 900 10.04 35.62 2.07
CA GLY A 900 11.20 34.92 1.57
C GLY A 900 12.41 34.84 2.48
N LYS A 901 12.30 35.31 3.73
CA LYS A 901 13.27 35.01 4.79
C LYS A 901 13.37 33.48 4.97
N VAL A 902 14.60 32.96 4.92
CA VAL A 902 14.90 31.54 5.15
C VAL A 902 15.22 31.32 6.62
N PHE A 903 14.60 30.30 7.20
CA PHE A 903 14.83 29.87 8.57
C PHE A 903 15.46 28.48 8.56
N GLU A 904 16.51 28.29 9.37
CA GLU A 904 17.26 27.04 9.47
C GLU A 904 17.28 26.54 10.92
N ILE A 905 17.21 25.22 11.09
CA ILE A 905 17.38 24.55 12.38
C ILE A 905 18.31 23.34 12.24
N THR A 906 19.20 23.16 13.22
CA THR A 906 20.01 21.95 13.40
C THR A 906 19.75 21.38 14.78
N VAL A 907 19.42 20.09 14.85
CA VAL A 907 19.27 19.34 16.10
C VAL A 907 20.24 18.17 16.13
N VAL A 908 21.06 18.10 17.18
CA VAL A 908 22.01 16.99 17.42
C VAL A 908 21.48 16.17 18.59
N GLY A 909 21.44 14.85 18.41
CA GLY A 909 20.95 13.88 19.38
C GLY A 909 22.04 12.98 19.97
N LYS A 910 21.61 12.01 20.77
CA LYS A 910 22.53 11.13 21.52
C LYS A 910 23.08 10.02 20.64
N LYS A 911 24.40 10.00 20.45
CA LYS A 911 25.09 8.83 19.88
C LYS A 911 24.95 7.62 20.81
N TRP A 912 24.48 6.51 20.29
CA TRP A 912 24.38 5.22 20.99
C TRP A 912 25.32 4.19 20.35
N ALA A 913 25.62 3.09 21.06
CA ALA A 913 26.69 2.16 20.68
C ALA A 913 26.55 1.53 19.27
N GLY A 914 25.34 1.46 18.71
CA GLY A 914 25.12 0.98 17.34
C GLY A 914 25.56 1.95 16.23
N ASN A 915 25.80 3.23 16.54
CA ASN A 915 26.24 4.23 15.56
C ASN A 915 27.67 4.00 15.06
N SER A 916 28.44 3.10 15.67
CA SER A 916 29.80 2.75 15.20
C SER A 916 29.81 1.89 13.93
N MET A 917 28.76 1.93 13.10
CA MET A 917 28.62 1.09 11.90
C MET A 917 29.73 1.26 10.87
N ASN A 918 30.46 2.38 10.92
CA ASN A 918 31.59 2.71 10.03
C ASN A 918 32.96 2.71 10.73
N ALA A 919 33.05 2.39 12.02
CA ALA A 919 34.33 2.28 12.73
C ALA A 919 34.90 0.86 12.57
N ARG A 920 35.97 0.72 11.76
CA ARG A 920 36.69 -0.53 11.39
C ARG A 920 36.15 -1.33 10.19
N THR A 921 36.06 -0.70 9.02
CA THR A 921 36.31 -1.39 7.73
C THR A 921 37.13 -0.49 6.80
N SER A 922 38.35 -0.16 7.22
CA SER A 922 39.35 0.58 6.43
C SER A 922 40.71 -0.14 6.41
N ALA A 923 40.68 -1.46 6.22
CA ALA A 923 41.83 -2.30 5.91
C ALA A 923 41.36 -3.63 5.26
N SER A 924 42.17 -4.16 4.32
CA SER A 924 42.07 -5.53 3.76
C SER A 924 40.83 -5.94 2.94
N SER A 925 40.39 -5.11 1.99
CA SER A 925 39.93 -5.61 0.67
C SER A 925 39.99 -4.46 -0.34
N GLY A 926 41.06 -4.42 -1.14
CA GLY A 926 41.26 -3.33 -2.11
C GLY A 926 40.22 -3.33 -3.24
N ILE A 927 40.08 -2.19 -3.92
CA ILE A 927 39.21 -1.99 -5.09
C ILE A 927 39.34 -3.13 -6.12
N TRP A 928 40.55 -3.67 -6.32
CA TRP A 928 40.82 -4.81 -7.20
C TRP A 928 40.16 -6.12 -6.79
N GLY A 929 39.96 -6.38 -5.49
CA GLY A 929 39.22 -7.55 -5.02
C GLY A 929 37.72 -7.40 -5.27
N ALA A 930 37.17 -6.21 -5.04
CA ALA A 930 35.77 -5.90 -5.36
C ALA A 930 35.49 -5.96 -6.87
N ILE A 931 36.39 -5.42 -7.70
CA ILE A 931 36.31 -5.53 -9.16
C ILE A 931 36.48 -6.99 -9.61
N SER A 932 37.42 -7.76 -9.04
CA SER A 932 37.62 -9.17 -9.41
C SER A 932 36.43 -10.05 -9.05
N GLU A 933 35.72 -9.76 -7.97
CA GLU A 933 34.47 -10.47 -7.63
C GLU A 933 33.34 -10.01 -8.55
N CYS A 934 33.24 -8.71 -8.85
CA CYS A 934 32.27 -8.18 -9.80
C CYS A 934 32.46 -8.77 -11.21
N CYS A 935 33.70 -8.91 -11.69
CA CYS A 935 34.06 -9.53 -12.97
C CYS A 935 34.12 -11.07 -12.95
N ARG A 936 33.78 -11.70 -11.81
CA ARG A 936 33.49 -13.14 -11.70
C ARG A 936 31.99 -13.43 -11.63
N ILE A 937 31.21 -12.43 -11.24
CA ILE A 937 29.75 -12.48 -11.12
C ILE A 937 29.11 -12.01 -12.44
N LEU A 938 29.67 -10.98 -13.08
CA LEU A 938 29.47 -10.63 -14.49
C LEU A 938 30.09 -11.68 -15.42
#